data_AF-A0A1M7U2H7-F1
#
_entry.id   AF-A0A1M7U2H7-F1
#
_cell.length_a   1.000
_cell.length_b   1.000
_cell.length_c   1.000
_cell.angle_alpha   90.00
_cell.angle_beta   90.00
_cell.angle_gamma   90.00
#
_symmetry.space_group_name_H-M   'P 1'
#
loop_
_entity.id
_entity.type
_entity.pdbx_description
1 polymer ?
#
loop_
_entity_poly.entity_id
_entity_poly.type
_entity_poly.pdbx_seq_one_letter_code
_entity_poly.pdbx_strand_id
1 'polypeptide(L)'
;MTQLLSDLPIGSKIKYGTYKVENSSVEPIIWRIVDKNHAGYPDDSVTLLTDRIIDFRGFDAKEPGNGSSGRVEYGNNRYRTSNLRQWLNSNGAANSWWSAQNLTGGTANTNNHDAQPDNLGMNGEPTGYSDIPGFLNNFTADELSKILDTSITVAKNTITDGGGSETVIDKIFLLSCTEVGLPNENGIAEGGILAEFSNNASRVAYPTYQVWSNTLTSNRASVSSSAWHWWLRTPRATESGYERGIYTDGSLNSFWCITSYGIRPAMNLASDIMVSDLPDENGIYSMVWEVSLNLRTTEIGQEMNDTVLTTTSPSISSDGFSGGRDDALDVLKMLPQFFDPFKHLDLRLNVPKIGKATIKGAVEDSTTVITGKTDKHLEVGDRLWTGIENEILDLNGNFSEHIVVDATVINSAHSTEGNGGRRFVNLANGWLVAVTYNATDKKYHYRVSKNGAPFEDLCQYSHPQNTGRISIVPRGNSIYSLLAFPTQIVNLHFDATTVSNIDLSTVSTSVGKYGTANADTGQTETGNVALGINETSTELHACWSSKNSTYPNSFNIRYAKGTINQDGSVTWGSTEQITKYNTATYNIFAGKPSILLDGNGIPIVLIEQPEISFDGGTSVRAASAIAAMKRDSGFSTNTYLNSPWTYSLVYYSPSPYVQATPSAIYVSSGINGLPDGRIWVAWSGTDATYTVGGCLRIAYSDDGGQTWSTMERLTTGNSSGRYPTITVNKDNEIHIVFVAATTNNYGIKSIKNVDGVWGPITQIENDTSDGSTSGHPSAIFDPSMTFTVPLFIYTHEKEAKVGFYGAWTVGEGYTLEMQNPCTLTDGQQVPIVDLQVSQRNTQIPLHSIESNQINYRLETNDVVVDLTVEGKETELSSLAYAIS
;
A
#
# COMPACT_ATOMS: atom_id res chain seq x y z
N MET A 1 15.96 -2.38 -16.77
CA MET A 1 15.85 -3.67 -17.49
C MET A 1 15.64 -4.75 -16.42
N THR A 2 15.84 -6.03 -16.73
CA THR A 2 15.75 -7.15 -15.80
C THR A 2 16.83 -8.18 -16.11
N GLN A 3 17.23 -8.97 -15.11
CA GLN A 3 18.13 -10.12 -15.22
C GLN A 3 17.51 -11.35 -14.57
N LEU A 4 18.08 -12.55 -14.77
CA LEU A 4 17.59 -13.75 -14.11
C LEU A 4 18.09 -13.85 -12.66
N LEU A 5 17.28 -14.45 -11.80
CA LEU A 5 17.63 -14.82 -10.42
C LEU A 5 18.86 -15.74 -10.40
N SER A 6 19.06 -16.57 -11.42
CA SER A 6 20.24 -17.42 -11.59
C SER A 6 21.52 -16.66 -11.95
N ASP A 7 21.44 -15.44 -12.46
CA ASP A 7 22.62 -14.64 -12.83
C ASP A 7 23.22 -13.96 -11.60
N LEU A 8 22.37 -13.58 -10.63
CA LEU A 8 22.80 -12.96 -9.37
C LEU A 8 23.86 -13.81 -8.63
N PRO A 9 24.94 -13.20 -8.09
CA PRO A 9 25.96 -13.94 -7.35
C PRO A 9 25.42 -14.55 -6.05
N ILE A 10 26.09 -15.59 -5.58
CA ILE A 10 25.83 -16.18 -4.25
C ILE A 10 26.14 -15.12 -3.19
N GLY A 11 25.27 -15.01 -2.18
CA GLY A 11 25.26 -13.90 -1.22
C GLY A 11 24.33 -12.74 -1.58
N SER A 12 23.83 -12.63 -2.83
CA SER A 12 22.82 -11.62 -3.19
C SER A 12 21.50 -11.83 -2.45
N LYS A 13 20.81 -10.72 -2.17
CA LYS A 13 19.55 -10.71 -1.41
C LYS A 13 18.34 -10.39 -2.28
N ILE A 14 17.20 -11.02 -2.01
CA ILE A 14 15.93 -10.75 -2.72
C ILE A 14 14.75 -10.56 -1.75
N LYS A 15 13.75 -9.78 -2.16
CA LYS A 15 12.41 -9.73 -1.53
C LYS A 15 11.50 -10.81 -2.12
N TYR A 16 10.91 -11.68 -1.30
CA TYR A 16 10.00 -12.74 -1.75
C TYR A 16 9.05 -13.17 -0.62
N GLY A 17 7.74 -13.03 -0.80
CA GLY A 17 6.75 -13.16 0.28
C GLY A 17 6.88 -12.09 1.37
N THR A 18 6.01 -12.19 2.38
CA THR A 18 5.92 -11.26 3.52
C THR A 18 5.80 -12.00 4.84
N TYR A 19 6.10 -11.37 5.98
CA TYR A 19 5.90 -11.98 7.29
C TYR A 19 5.45 -10.95 8.33
N LYS A 20 4.75 -11.44 9.36
CA LYS A 20 4.30 -10.69 10.52
C LYS A 20 4.68 -11.43 11.79
N VAL A 21 5.56 -10.83 12.60
CA VAL A 21 5.86 -11.32 13.94
C VAL A 21 4.78 -10.78 14.89
N GLU A 22 3.98 -11.67 15.47
CA GLU A 22 3.00 -11.31 16.51
C GLU A 22 2.04 -10.21 16.05
N ASN A 23 2.00 -9.06 16.72
CA ASN A 23 1.11 -7.94 16.39
C ASN A 23 1.73 -6.87 15.49
N SER A 24 2.94 -7.07 14.96
CA SER A 24 3.66 -6.10 14.11
C SER A 24 2.96 -5.74 12.79
N SER A 25 3.50 -4.74 12.09
CA SER A 25 3.28 -4.55 10.65
C SER A 25 3.72 -5.77 9.84
N VAL A 26 3.09 -5.99 8.69
CA VAL A 26 3.57 -6.97 7.69
C VAL A 26 4.80 -6.39 6.98
N GLU A 27 5.89 -7.15 6.91
CA GLU A 27 7.16 -6.75 6.27
C GLU A 27 7.58 -7.77 5.19
N PRO A 28 8.27 -7.38 4.10
CA PRO A 28 8.79 -8.33 3.11
C PRO A 28 9.83 -9.29 3.70
N ILE A 29 9.78 -10.58 3.35
CA ILE A 29 10.84 -11.52 3.75
C ILE A 29 12.06 -11.28 2.85
N ILE A 30 13.21 -11.06 3.49
CA ILE A 30 14.50 -10.92 2.81
C ILE A 30 15.20 -12.27 2.80
N TRP A 31 15.43 -12.79 1.59
CA TRP A 31 16.15 -14.04 1.33
C TRP A 31 17.55 -13.75 0.80
N ARG A 32 18.46 -14.69 0.96
CA ARG A 32 19.82 -14.70 0.42
C ARG A 32 20.01 -15.93 -0.46
N ILE A 33 20.63 -15.77 -1.63
CA ILE A 33 21.09 -16.90 -2.46
C ILE A 33 22.24 -17.59 -1.74
N VAL A 34 22.08 -18.88 -1.42
CA VAL A 34 23.10 -19.69 -0.73
C VAL A 34 23.76 -20.74 -1.61
N ASP A 35 23.07 -21.20 -2.68
CA ASP A 35 23.63 -22.04 -3.73
C ASP A 35 22.74 -22.03 -5.01
N LYS A 36 23.24 -22.58 -6.13
CA LYS A 36 22.55 -22.64 -7.42
C LYS A 36 22.87 -23.95 -8.17
N ASN A 37 21.84 -24.66 -8.63
CA ASN A 37 21.92 -25.87 -9.46
C ASN A 37 22.89 -26.95 -8.93
N HIS A 38 22.78 -27.27 -7.64
CA HIS A 38 23.67 -28.20 -6.92
C HIS A 38 23.04 -29.60 -6.75
N ALA A 39 23.90 -30.61 -6.55
CA ALA A 39 23.51 -32.01 -6.67
C ALA A 39 22.62 -32.51 -5.52
N GLY A 40 21.52 -33.18 -5.86
CA GLY A 40 20.54 -33.72 -4.92
C GLY A 40 19.35 -32.80 -4.65
N TYR A 41 19.37 -31.60 -5.23
CA TYR A 41 18.28 -30.63 -5.23
C TYR A 41 17.60 -30.58 -6.62
N PRO A 42 16.49 -29.85 -6.83
CA PRO A 42 15.85 -29.75 -8.13
C PRO A 42 16.80 -29.16 -9.19
N ASP A 43 16.83 -29.77 -10.37
CA ASP A 43 17.61 -29.27 -11.52
C ASP A 43 17.21 -27.82 -11.86
N ASP A 44 18.18 -27.01 -12.28
CA ASP A 44 18.01 -25.61 -12.69
C ASP A 44 17.28 -24.72 -11.65
N SER A 45 17.57 -24.95 -10.37
CA SER A 45 17.04 -24.19 -9.23
C SER A 45 18.04 -23.25 -8.56
N VAL A 46 17.52 -22.23 -7.87
CA VAL A 46 18.26 -21.32 -7.00
C VAL A 46 17.82 -21.57 -5.55
N THR A 47 18.77 -21.94 -4.68
CA THR A 47 18.51 -22.22 -3.27
C THR A 47 18.65 -20.93 -2.45
N LEU A 48 17.58 -20.61 -1.73
CA LEU A 48 17.45 -19.42 -0.90
C LEU A 48 17.38 -19.81 0.58
N LEU A 49 17.89 -18.94 1.46
CA LEU A 49 17.75 -18.98 2.92
C LEU A 49 17.36 -17.58 3.41
N THR A 50 16.53 -17.44 4.45
CA THR A 50 16.26 -16.08 4.97
C THR A 50 17.53 -15.40 5.46
N ASP A 51 17.79 -14.16 5.03
CA ASP A 51 19.03 -13.42 5.32
C ASP A 51 19.25 -13.23 6.82
N ARG A 52 18.13 -13.13 7.56
CA ARG A 52 18.03 -12.98 9.01
C ARG A 52 17.08 -14.02 9.58
N ILE A 53 17.06 -14.17 10.90
CA ILE A 53 16.05 -14.96 11.63
C ILE A 53 14.73 -14.19 11.55
N ILE A 54 13.65 -14.89 11.14
CA ILE A 54 12.33 -14.28 10.88
C ILE A 54 11.28 -14.54 11.98
N ASP A 55 11.51 -15.50 12.87
CA ASP A 55 10.69 -15.69 14.08
C ASP A 55 11.44 -16.54 15.14
N PHE A 56 10.90 -16.62 16.36
CA PHE A 56 11.34 -17.51 17.44
C PHE A 56 10.20 -18.44 17.88
N ARG A 57 10.25 -19.72 17.48
CA ARG A 57 9.33 -20.78 17.96
C ARG A 57 10.11 -22.04 18.35
N GLY A 58 9.47 -22.93 19.11
CA GLY A 58 9.97 -24.28 19.30
C GLY A 58 9.80 -25.14 18.05
N PHE A 59 10.76 -26.02 17.82
CA PHE A 59 10.79 -27.02 16.76
C PHE A 59 9.64 -28.04 16.88
N ASP A 60 9.33 -28.50 18.10
CA ASP A 60 8.25 -29.45 18.37
C ASP A 60 7.77 -29.39 19.83
N ALA A 61 6.48 -29.61 20.06
CA ALA A 61 5.87 -29.60 21.39
C ALA A 61 6.32 -30.79 22.25
N LYS A 62 6.14 -30.68 23.59
CA LYS A 62 6.23 -31.83 24.50
C LYS A 62 5.18 -32.89 24.13
N GLU A 63 5.52 -34.17 24.24
CA GLU A 63 4.60 -35.31 24.08
C GLU A 63 4.31 -35.97 25.46
N PRO A 64 3.38 -35.49 26.32
CA PRO A 64 3.27 -35.96 27.71
C PRO A 64 2.88 -37.43 27.90
N GLY A 65 2.37 -38.10 26.85
CA GLY A 65 2.05 -39.53 26.87
C GLY A 65 3.18 -40.44 26.37
N ASN A 66 4.27 -39.88 25.83
CA ASN A 66 5.33 -40.68 25.20
C ASN A 66 6.13 -41.48 26.25
N GLY A 67 6.57 -42.69 25.88
CA GLY A 67 7.42 -43.52 26.74
C GLY A 67 8.89 -43.08 26.83
N SER A 68 9.33 -42.10 26.02
CA SER A 68 10.64 -41.45 26.19
C SER A 68 10.51 -40.20 27.05
N SER A 69 11.20 -40.16 28.19
CA SER A 69 11.25 -38.96 29.04
C SER A 69 11.76 -37.73 28.26
N GLY A 70 12.69 -37.92 27.32
CA GLY A 70 13.18 -36.85 26.46
C GLY A 70 12.07 -36.15 25.66
N ARG A 71 11.04 -36.91 25.22
CA ARG A 71 9.88 -36.36 24.47
C ARG A 71 8.84 -35.74 25.39
N VAL A 72 8.61 -36.34 26.56
CA VAL A 72 7.74 -35.80 27.63
C VAL A 72 8.25 -34.46 28.14
N GLU A 73 9.57 -34.31 28.30
CA GLU A 73 10.18 -33.16 28.97
C GLU A 73 10.65 -32.06 28.01
N TYR A 74 11.18 -32.42 26.82
CA TYR A 74 11.91 -31.52 25.92
C TYR A 74 11.38 -31.46 24.48
N GLY A 75 10.30 -32.19 24.17
CA GLY A 75 9.73 -32.32 22.82
C GLY A 75 10.48 -33.30 21.93
N ASN A 76 10.21 -33.26 20.63
CA ASN A 76 10.59 -34.31 19.68
C ASN A 76 11.51 -33.80 18.56
N ASN A 77 12.64 -34.50 18.33
CA ASN A 77 13.64 -34.12 17.33
C ASN A 77 13.48 -34.83 15.96
N ARG A 78 12.30 -35.37 15.65
CA ARG A 78 12.04 -36.03 14.36
C ARG A 78 11.42 -35.05 13.35
N TYR A 79 12.26 -34.32 12.62
CA TYR A 79 11.85 -33.29 11.64
C TYR A 79 10.66 -33.68 10.74
N ARG A 80 10.62 -34.92 10.22
CA ARG A 80 9.52 -35.38 9.35
C ARG A 80 8.14 -35.17 9.98
N THR A 81 8.01 -35.33 11.29
CA THR A 81 6.76 -35.23 12.04
C THR A 81 6.78 -34.04 13.02
N SER A 82 7.65 -33.05 12.84
CA SER A 82 7.70 -31.92 13.77
C SER A 82 6.61 -30.89 13.47
N ASN A 83 6.08 -30.29 14.53
CA ASN A 83 5.14 -29.17 14.47
C ASN A 83 5.67 -28.05 13.55
N LEU A 84 6.97 -27.73 13.63
CA LEU A 84 7.58 -26.65 12.85
C LEU A 84 7.62 -26.97 11.35
N ARG A 85 7.91 -28.21 10.94
CA ARG A 85 7.83 -28.63 9.53
C ARG A 85 6.40 -28.53 9.00
N GLN A 86 5.42 -28.98 9.78
CA GLN A 86 4.01 -28.94 9.39
C GLN A 86 3.50 -27.50 9.24
N TRP A 87 3.92 -26.59 10.12
CA TRP A 87 3.61 -25.16 10.00
C TRP A 87 4.26 -24.52 8.76
N LEU A 88 5.56 -24.79 8.53
CA LEU A 88 6.32 -24.25 7.39
C LEU A 88 5.73 -24.64 6.02
N ASN A 89 5.05 -25.79 5.93
CA ASN A 89 4.50 -26.33 4.68
C ASN A 89 2.96 -26.40 4.65
N SER A 90 2.26 -25.58 5.45
CA SER A 90 0.80 -25.52 5.42
C SER A 90 0.28 -24.15 4.98
N ASN A 91 -0.77 -24.16 4.16
CA ASN A 91 -1.61 -23.00 3.86
C ASN A 91 -2.90 -22.97 4.69
N GLY A 92 -3.05 -23.85 5.68
CA GLY A 92 -4.22 -23.88 6.56
C GLY A 92 -4.32 -22.60 7.41
N ALA A 93 -5.55 -22.23 7.74
CA ALA A 93 -5.83 -21.11 8.64
C ALA A 93 -5.38 -21.39 10.09
N ALA A 94 -5.35 -20.33 10.89
CA ALA A 94 -5.20 -20.41 12.34
C ALA A 94 -6.13 -21.47 12.96
N ASN A 95 -5.62 -22.19 13.97
CA ASN A 95 -6.31 -23.29 14.68
C ASN A 95 -6.77 -24.45 13.79
N SER A 96 -6.38 -24.47 12.51
CA SER A 96 -6.90 -25.40 11.49
C SER A 96 -5.81 -26.13 10.69
N TRP A 97 -4.56 -25.64 10.72
CA TRP A 97 -3.46 -26.19 9.93
C TRP A 97 -2.80 -27.42 10.56
N TRP A 98 -2.82 -27.53 11.90
CA TRP A 98 -2.14 -28.59 12.64
C TRP A 98 -2.95 -29.89 12.64
N SER A 99 -2.25 -31.03 12.55
CA SER A 99 -2.85 -32.35 12.76
C SER A 99 -1.80 -33.39 13.14
N ALA A 100 -2.09 -34.13 14.22
CA ALA A 100 -1.18 -35.10 14.83
C ALA A 100 -0.67 -36.17 13.84
N GLN A 101 0.65 -36.25 13.66
CA GLN A 101 1.37 -37.12 12.72
C GLN A 101 1.84 -38.44 13.34
N ASN A 102 1.06 -38.97 14.28
CA ASN A 102 1.36 -40.16 15.09
C ASN A 102 1.78 -41.39 14.25
N LEU A 103 3.00 -41.86 14.49
CA LEU A 103 3.60 -42.99 13.79
C LEU A 103 3.27 -44.32 14.47
N THR A 104 2.55 -45.18 13.77
CA THR A 104 2.16 -46.53 14.25
C THR A 104 3.15 -47.64 13.85
N GLY A 105 4.32 -47.28 13.29
CA GLY A 105 5.28 -48.17 12.61
C GLY A 105 6.05 -49.19 13.48
N GLY A 106 5.62 -49.47 14.71
CA GLY A 106 6.13 -50.58 15.53
C GLY A 106 7.48 -50.39 16.23
N THR A 107 8.12 -49.21 16.13
CA THR A 107 9.27 -48.86 16.98
C THR A 107 8.76 -48.14 18.24
N ALA A 108 9.23 -48.55 19.42
CA ALA A 108 8.77 -47.97 20.68
C ALA A 108 9.26 -46.52 20.85
N ASN A 109 8.40 -45.66 21.41
CA ASN A 109 8.71 -44.28 21.78
C ASN A 109 9.14 -43.36 20.62
N THR A 110 8.77 -43.70 19.37
CA THR A 110 8.71 -42.74 18.24
C THR A 110 7.66 -41.66 18.52
N ASN A 111 7.45 -40.69 17.62
CA ASN A 111 6.32 -39.76 17.74
C ASN A 111 5.01 -40.56 17.69
N ASN A 112 4.37 -40.74 18.84
CA ASN A 112 3.14 -41.52 19.02
C ASN A 112 2.17 -40.89 20.04
N HIS A 113 2.53 -39.74 20.60
CA HIS A 113 1.67 -38.86 21.39
C HIS A 113 1.84 -37.41 20.92
N ASP A 114 1.83 -37.22 19.60
CA ASP A 114 2.03 -35.93 18.94
C ASP A 114 1.10 -34.85 19.51
N ALA A 115 1.66 -33.68 19.75
CA ALA A 115 1.01 -32.61 20.49
C ALA A 115 0.91 -31.34 19.65
N GLN A 116 -0.08 -30.52 19.98
CA GLN A 116 -0.32 -29.23 19.33
C GLN A 116 0.74 -28.21 19.81
N PRO A 117 1.30 -27.36 18.92
CA PRO A 117 2.21 -26.29 19.30
C PRO A 117 1.46 -25.11 19.92
N ASP A 118 0.86 -25.34 21.08
CA ASP A 118 0.34 -24.29 21.96
C ASP A 118 1.42 -23.83 22.97
N ASN A 119 1.10 -22.80 23.75
CA ASN A 119 2.03 -22.25 24.74
C ASN A 119 2.42 -23.27 25.83
N LEU A 120 1.55 -24.24 26.18
CA LEU A 120 1.83 -25.26 27.18
C LEU A 120 2.80 -26.34 26.63
N GLY A 121 2.62 -26.73 25.37
CA GLY A 121 3.56 -27.56 24.61
C GLY A 121 4.94 -26.88 24.48
N MET A 122 4.95 -25.57 24.23
CA MET A 122 6.16 -24.73 24.12
C MET A 122 6.68 -24.25 25.49
N ASN A 123 6.79 -25.18 26.44
CA ASN A 123 7.36 -24.99 27.78
C ASN A 123 6.64 -23.97 28.71
N GLY A 124 5.46 -23.47 28.34
CA GLY A 124 4.80 -22.35 29.01
C GLY A 124 5.21 -20.97 28.50
N GLU A 125 6.11 -20.88 27.51
CA GLU A 125 6.43 -19.62 26.84
C GLU A 125 5.26 -19.19 25.92
N PRO A 126 5.03 -17.88 25.74
CA PRO A 126 4.02 -17.33 24.83
C PRO A 126 4.45 -17.43 23.35
N THR A 127 5.00 -18.57 22.91
CA THR A 127 5.45 -18.80 21.53
C THR A 127 4.93 -20.12 20.95
N GLY A 128 3.71 -20.50 21.33
CA GLY A 128 2.88 -21.36 20.50
C GLY A 128 2.65 -20.74 19.12
N TYR A 129 2.14 -21.55 18.19
CA TYR A 129 1.86 -21.14 16.82
C TYR A 129 0.73 -21.93 16.14
N SER A 130 0.03 -22.82 16.87
CA SER A 130 -1.19 -23.46 16.34
C SER A 130 -2.31 -22.46 16.03
N ASP A 131 -2.29 -21.30 16.68
CA ASP A 131 -3.26 -20.21 16.64
C ASP A 131 -2.90 -19.09 15.64
N ILE A 132 -1.74 -19.15 14.98
CA ILE A 132 -1.43 -18.36 13.78
C ILE A 132 -1.62 -19.20 12.50
N PRO A 133 -1.83 -18.59 11.32
CA PRO A 133 -1.91 -19.32 10.06
C PRO A 133 -0.64 -20.11 9.72
N GLY A 134 -0.77 -21.15 8.90
CA GLY A 134 0.36 -21.88 8.33
C GLY A 134 1.23 -20.98 7.44
N PHE A 135 2.54 -21.23 7.42
CA PHE A 135 3.53 -20.34 6.82
C PHE A 135 3.37 -20.11 5.32
N LEU A 136 2.68 -20.98 4.57
CA LEU A 136 2.47 -20.78 3.12
C LEU A 136 1.47 -19.66 2.81
N ASN A 137 0.71 -19.16 3.80
CA ASN A 137 -0.16 -17.99 3.63
C ASN A 137 0.62 -16.67 3.44
N ASN A 138 1.94 -16.68 3.66
CA ASN A 138 2.84 -15.53 3.54
C ASN A 138 3.25 -15.18 2.09
N PHE A 139 2.80 -15.99 1.12
CA PHE A 139 3.15 -15.88 -0.30
C PHE A 139 1.88 -15.79 -1.14
N THR A 140 1.92 -15.03 -2.23
CA THR A 140 0.86 -14.98 -3.24
C THR A 140 0.76 -16.30 -4.02
N ALA A 141 -0.34 -16.51 -4.74
CA ALA A 141 -0.53 -17.71 -5.57
C ALA A 141 0.56 -17.87 -6.64
N ASP A 142 1.01 -16.76 -7.24
CA ASP A 142 2.07 -16.76 -8.26
C ASP A 142 3.45 -17.07 -7.63
N GLU A 143 3.74 -16.54 -6.44
CA GLU A 143 4.94 -16.90 -5.68
C GLU A 143 4.96 -18.38 -5.27
N LEU A 144 3.84 -18.91 -4.78
CA LEU A 144 3.68 -20.33 -4.44
C LEU A 144 3.85 -21.25 -5.66
N SER A 145 3.48 -20.79 -6.86
CA SER A 145 3.65 -21.55 -8.11
C SER A 145 5.13 -21.71 -8.52
N LYS A 146 5.99 -20.80 -8.07
CA LYS A 146 7.42 -20.76 -8.40
C LYS A 146 8.33 -21.40 -7.35
N ILE A 147 7.82 -21.71 -6.14
CA ILE A 147 8.56 -22.49 -5.13
C ILE A 147 8.48 -23.99 -5.47
N LEU A 148 9.64 -24.61 -5.64
CA LEU A 148 9.80 -25.99 -6.09
C LEU A 148 9.64 -27.01 -4.96
N ASP A 149 8.94 -28.11 -5.24
CA ASP A 149 8.84 -29.24 -4.33
C ASP A 149 10.20 -29.95 -4.21
N THR A 150 10.79 -29.94 -3.02
CA THR A 150 12.17 -30.36 -2.78
C THR A 150 12.23 -31.68 -2.03
N SER A 151 12.91 -32.68 -2.60
CA SER A 151 13.12 -34.00 -1.99
C SER A 151 14.24 -33.98 -0.94
N ILE A 152 13.91 -33.54 0.27
CA ILE A 152 14.86 -33.36 1.38
C ILE A 152 15.17 -34.69 2.09
N THR A 153 16.45 -34.99 2.29
CA THR A 153 16.90 -36.09 3.18
C THR A 153 17.03 -35.58 4.62
N VAL A 154 16.54 -36.39 5.57
CA VAL A 154 16.60 -36.09 7.01
C VAL A 154 17.14 -37.28 7.80
N ALA A 155 18.01 -37.03 8.77
CA ALA A 155 18.53 -38.04 9.67
C ALA A 155 17.49 -38.42 10.75
N LYS A 156 17.72 -39.55 11.43
CA LYS A 156 16.91 -40.02 12.56
C LYS A 156 17.80 -40.30 13.77
N ASN A 157 17.34 -39.98 14.97
CA ASN A 157 18.04 -40.35 16.21
C ASN A 157 18.13 -41.88 16.37
N THR A 158 19.15 -42.35 17.10
CA THR A 158 19.37 -43.78 17.34
C THR A 158 18.64 -44.31 18.57
N ILE A 159 18.09 -43.42 19.41
CA ILE A 159 17.46 -43.77 20.70
C ILE A 159 16.01 -44.24 20.53
N THR A 160 15.22 -43.54 19.72
CA THR A 160 13.77 -43.79 19.52
C THR A 160 13.40 -44.06 18.06
N ASP A 161 14.09 -43.45 17.10
CA ASP A 161 13.75 -43.55 15.68
C ASP A 161 14.66 -44.51 14.87
N GLY A 162 15.49 -45.28 15.57
CA GLY A 162 16.26 -46.42 15.03
C GLY A 162 17.45 -46.06 14.14
N GLY A 163 17.85 -44.79 14.04
CA GLY A 163 18.98 -44.34 13.23
C GLY A 163 18.73 -44.40 11.71
N GLY A 164 19.77 -44.10 10.93
CA GLY A 164 19.63 -43.94 9.47
C GLY A 164 18.94 -42.62 9.10
N SER A 165 18.33 -42.59 7.91
CA SER A 165 17.60 -41.43 7.37
C SER A 165 16.18 -41.80 6.93
N GLU A 166 15.40 -40.77 6.59
CA GLU A 166 14.21 -40.87 5.75
C GLU A 166 14.13 -39.64 4.81
N THR A 167 13.14 -39.59 3.93
CA THR A 167 12.98 -38.52 2.94
C THR A 167 11.62 -37.85 3.12
N VAL A 168 11.58 -36.53 2.94
CA VAL A 168 10.35 -35.72 2.89
C VAL A 168 10.33 -34.90 1.59
N ILE A 169 9.15 -34.44 1.20
CA ILE A 169 8.98 -33.49 0.10
C ILE A 169 8.36 -32.24 0.71
N ASP A 170 9.11 -31.14 0.68
CA ASP A 170 8.77 -29.85 1.28
C ASP A 170 9.01 -28.71 0.27
N LYS A 171 8.23 -27.63 0.35
CA LYS A 171 8.51 -26.37 -0.35
C LYS A 171 9.44 -25.47 0.47
N ILE A 172 9.22 -25.47 1.78
CA ILE A 172 9.95 -24.67 2.77
C ILE A 172 10.58 -25.62 3.79
N PHE A 173 11.90 -25.56 3.98
CA PHE A 173 12.62 -26.51 4.83
C PHE A 173 13.71 -25.84 5.68
N LEU A 174 14.09 -26.44 6.80
CA LEU A 174 15.30 -26.01 7.53
C LEU A 174 16.55 -26.70 6.95
N LEU A 175 17.70 -26.01 7.00
CA LEU A 175 18.97 -26.59 6.57
C LEU A 175 19.48 -27.67 7.56
N SER A 176 20.31 -28.58 7.07
CA SER A 176 20.97 -29.62 7.85
C SER A 176 22.37 -29.25 8.28
N CYS A 177 22.95 -30.02 9.21
CA CYS A 177 24.38 -29.94 9.55
C CYS A 177 25.28 -30.11 8.32
N THR A 178 24.94 -31.02 7.40
CA THR A 178 25.71 -31.24 6.18
C THR A 178 25.73 -30.00 5.29
N GLU A 179 24.58 -29.38 5.05
CA GLU A 179 24.44 -28.21 4.17
C GLU A 179 25.17 -26.98 4.70
N VAL A 180 25.15 -26.75 6.02
CA VAL A 180 25.85 -25.63 6.64
C VAL A 180 27.34 -25.90 6.89
N GLY A 181 27.90 -27.00 6.36
CA GLY A 181 29.33 -27.31 6.49
C GLY A 181 29.77 -27.71 7.91
N LEU A 182 28.96 -28.53 8.57
CA LEU A 182 29.22 -29.13 9.89
C LEU A 182 29.24 -30.68 9.80
N PRO A 183 29.76 -31.39 10.82
CA PRO A 183 29.86 -32.84 10.78
C PRO A 183 28.49 -33.54 10.67
N ASN A 184 28.42 -34.54 9.79
CA ASN A 184 27.26 -35.40 9.59
C ASN A 184 26.85 -36.14 10.87
N GLU A 185 25.62 -35.92 11.35
CA GLU A 185 25.10 -36.67 12.50
C GLU A 185 24.92 -38.14 12.13
N ASN A 186 25.35 -39.07 13.00
CA ASN A 186 25.21 -40.51 12.79
C ASN A 186 25.83 -41.02 11.46
N GLY A 187 26.75 -40.25 10.87
CA GLY A 187 27.34 -40.52 9.55
C GLY A 187 26.42 -40.23 8.34
N ILE A 188 25.22 -39.69 8.56
CA ILE A 188 24.25 -39.39 7.51
C ILE A 188 24.58 -38.05 6.85
N ALA A 189 24.80 -38.07 5.53
CA ALA A 189 24.77 -36.85 4.73
C ALA A 189 23.31 -36.51 4.41
N GLU A 190 22.86 -35.35 4.84
CA GLU A 190 21.47 -34.89 4.60
C GLU A 190 21.31 -34.03 3.33
N GLY A 191 22.44 -33.66 2.72
CA GLY A 191 22.54 -32.89 1.47
C GLY A 191 24.01 -32.76 1.02
N GLY A 192 24.32 -31.76 0.20
CA GLY A 192 25.69 -31.28 -0.04
C GLY A 192 25.97 -30.00 0.74
N ILE A 193 27.24 -29.64 1.00
CA ILE A 193 27.59 -28.35 1.62
C ILE A 193 27.22 -27.23 0.63
N LEU A 194 26.41 -26.26 1.07
CA LEU A 194 26.00 -25.13 0.24
C LEU A 194 27.11 -24.07 0.20
N ALA A 195 27.35 -23.49 -0.98
CA ALA A 195 28.51 -22.65 -1.29
C ALA A 195 28.75 -21.45 -0.35
N GLU A 196 27.69 -20.86 0.22
CA GLU A 196 27.77 -19.79 1.24
C GLU A 196 28.53 -20.23 2.52
N PHE A 197 28.48 -21.51 2.89
CA PHE A 197 28.97 -22.00 4.19
C PHE A 197 30.38 -22.57 4.14
N SER A 198 31.37 -21.69 4.32
CA SER A 198 32.79 -22.06 4.40
C SER A 198 33.33 -22.19 5.83
N ASN A 199 32.72 -21.52 6.82
CA ASN A 199 33.24 -21.44 8.18
C ASN A 199 32.16 -21.04 9.22
N ASN A 200 32.57 -20.81 10.48
CA ASN A 200 31.66 -20.37 11.54
C ASN A 200 30.98 -19.02 11.23
N ALA A 201 31.71 -18.01 10.75
CA ALA A 201 31.15 -16.68 10.53
C ALA A 201 30.04 -16.67 9.47
N SER A 202 30.14 -17.50 8.42
CA SER A 202 29.06 -17.71 7.43
C SER A 202 27.79 -18.32 8.03
N ARG A 203 27.86 -18.96 9.20
CA ARG A 203 26.69 -19.53 9.91
C ARG A 203 26.07 -18.57 10.94
N VAL A 204 26.76 -17.50 11.35
CA VAL A 204 26.25 -16.52 12.32
C VAL A 204 25.01 -15.82 11.73
N ALA A 205 23.95 -15.71 12.54
CA ALA A 205 22.71 -15.09 12.12
C ALA A 205 22.16 -14.13 13.18
N TYR A 206 21.37 -13.16 12.71
CA TYR A 206 20.81 -12.07 13.49
C TYR A 206 19.29 -12.04 13.27
N PRO A 207 18.45 -11.66 14.26
CA PRO A 207 17.03 -11.41 14.03
C PRO A 207 16.80 -10.18 13.14
N THR A 208 15.63 -10.13 12.49
CA THR A 208 15.12 -8.86 11.93
C THR A 208 14.81 -7.87 13.05
N TYR A 209 14.62 -6.60 12.70
CA TYR A 209 14.15 -5.59 13.66
C TYR A 209 12.75 -5.94 14.19
N GLN A 210 11.86 -6.39 13.30
CA GLN A 210 10.52 -6.90 13.59
C GLN A 210 10.54 -8.00 14.66
N VAL A 211 11.38 -9.03 14.51
CA VAL A 211 11.55 -10.12 15.50
C VAL A 211 12.02 -9.59 16.84
N TRP A 212 13.11 -8.81 16.85
CA TRP A 212 13.70 -8.29 18.09
C TRP A 212 12.71 -7.43 18.90
N SER A 213 11.89 -6.62 18.22
CA SER A 213 10.94 -5.72 18.87
C SER A 213 9.65 -6.41 19.31
N ASN A 214 9.10 -7.34 18.52
CA ASN A 214 7.73 -7.85 18.72
C ASN A 214 7.61 -9.27 19.28
N THR A 215 8.66 -10.10 19.26
CA THR A 215 8.57 -11.50 19.75
C THR A 215 8.23 -11.59 21.23
N LEU A 216 7.35 -12.51 21.62
CA LEU A 216 6.85 -12.61 23.01
C LEU A 216 7.77 -13.38 23.97
N THR A 217 8.74 -14.16 23.47
CA THR A 217 9.67 -14.88 24.37
C THR A 217 10.67 -13.94 25.04
N SER A 218 11.06 -14.29 26.28
CA SER A 218 12.19 -13.66 26.97
C SER A 218 13.56 -14.19 26.49
N ASN A 219 13.59 -15.38 25.86
CA ASN A 219 14.80 -16.05 25.38
C ASN A 219 15.24 -15.52 24.00
N ARG A 220 15.61 -14.23 23.95
CA ARG A 220 15.92 -13.53 22.69
C ARG A 220 17.21 -12.70 22.73
N ALA A 221 17.70 -12.35 21.55
CA ALA A 221 18.81 -11.41 21.37
C ALA A 221 18.50 -10.05 22.01
N SER A 222 19.51 -9.42 22.60
CA SER A 222 19.39 -8.14 23.32
C SER A 222 19.10 -6.95 22.39
N VAL A 223 19.68 -6.95 21.19
CA VAL A 223 19.45 -5.98 20.10
C VAL A 223 19.40 -6.71 18.76
N SER A 224 18.78 -6.12 17.74
CA SER A 224 18.67 -6.73 16.40
C SER A 224 20.01 -7.02 15.72
N SER A 225 21.08 -6.33 16.13
CA SER A 225 22.48 -6.54 15.72
C SER A 225 23.26 -7.55 16.57
N SER A 226 22.65 -8.16 17.60
CA SER A 226 23.25 -9.29 18.32
C SER A 226 22.93 -10.59 17.62
N ALA A 227 23.93 -11.46 17.46
CA ALA A 227 23.73 -12.79 16.91
C ALA A 227 22.79 -13.61 17.80
N TRP A 228 22.06 -14.58 17.23
CA TRP A 228 21.23 -15.52 17.99
C TRP A 228 21.30 -16.94 17.45
N HIS A 229 20.82 -17.88 18.27
CA HIS A 229 20.72 -19.29 17.94
C HIS A 229 19.62 -19.53 16.90
N TRP A 230 19.85 -20.45 15.96
CA TRP A 230 18.86 -20.84 14.95
C TRP A 230 18.86 -22.34 14.65
N TRP A 231 17.69 -22.84 14.24
CA TRP A 231 17.40 -24.26 14.07
C TRP A 231 17.96 -24.87 12.79
N LEU A 232 18.43 -26.12 12.89
CA LEU A 232 18.63 -27.01 11.75
C LEU A 232 17.51 -28.08 11.73
N ARG A 233 17.47 -28.93 10.70
CA ARG A 233 16.60 -30.13 10.62
C ARG A 233 17.25 -31.45 11.06
N THR A 234 18.49 -31.36 11.56
CA THR A 234 19.27 -32.52 11.97
C THR A 234 18.96 -32.84 13.44
N PRO A 235 18.43 -34.02 13.79
CA PRO A 235 18.35 -34.45 15.19
C PRO A 235 19.73 -34.54 15.83
N ARG A 236 19.83 -34.31 17.15
CA ARG A 236 20.94 -34.88 17.93
C ARG A 236 20.70 -36.39 18.04
N ALA A 237 21.58 -37.23 17.48
CA ALA A 237 21.27 -38.65 17.34
C ALA A 237 21.25 -39.42 18.66
N THR A 238 21.98 -38.94 19.69
CA THR A 238 22.08 -39.60 21.00
C THR A 238 20.94 -39.31 21.97
N GLU A 239 19.97 -38.46 21.59
CA GLU A 239 18.86 -38.00 22.42
C GLU A 239 17.58 -37.91 21.56
N SER A 240 16.38 -37.89 22.16
CA SER A 240 15.10 -37.90 21.41
C SER A 240 14.32 -36.57 21.44
N GLY A 241 14.85 -35.56 22.11
CA GLY A 241 14.20 -34.26 22.33
C GLY A 241 15.16 -33.08 22.27
N TYR A 242 16.29 -33.27 21.58
CA TYR A 242 17.26 -32.22 21.30
C TYR A 242 17.51 -32.17 19.79
N GLU A 243 17.23 -31.03 19.18
CA GLU A 243 17.54 -30.77 17.77
C GLU A 243 18.95 -30.16 17.67
N ARG A 244 19.61 -30.28 16.52
CA ARG A 244 20.82 -29.49 16.23
C ARG A 244 20.44 -28.06 15.89
N GLY A 245 21.34 -27.14 16.22
CA GLY A 245 21.23 -25.76 15.81
C GLY A 245 22.57 -25.06 15.82
N ILE A 246 22.58 -23.85 15.30
CA ILE A 246 23.76 -22.99 15.24
C ILE A 246 23.83 -22.13 16.50
N TYR A 247 25.02 -22.03 17.09
CA TYR A 247 25.28 -21.17 18.23
C TYR A 247 25.65 -19.74 17.80
N THR A 248 25.70 -18.79 18.74
CA THR A 248 25.93 -17.36 18.44
C THR A 248 27.31 -17.06 17.84
N ASP A 249 28.27 -17.97 17.98
CA ASP A 249 29.61 -17.94 17.38
C ASP A 249 29.70 -18.74 16.06
N GLY A 250 28.58 -19.24 15.54
CA GLY A 250 28.52 -20.06 14.33
C GLY A 250 28.92 -21.53 14.51
N SER A 251 29.12 -22.00 15.74
CA SER A 251 29.42 -23.41 16.04
C SER A 251 28.17 -24.30 16.09
N LEU A 252 28.37 -25.62 16.09
CA LEU A 252 27.31 -26.62 16.28
C LEU A 252 26.93 -26.72 17.76
N ASN A 253 25.64 -26.64 18.08
CA ASN A 253 25.11 -26.95 19.40
C ASN A 253 23.83 -27.80 19.30
N SER A 254 23.23 -28.13 20.44
CA SER A 254 21.96 -28.84 20.56
C SER A 254 21.06 -28.21 21.62
N PHE A 255 19.78 -28.10 21.29
CA PHE A 255 18.80 -27.42 22.15
C PHE A 255 17.50 -28.21 22.25
N TRP A 256 16.74 -28.01 23.34
CA TRP A 256 15.44 -28.65 23.56
C TRP A 256 14.43 -28.19 22.50
N CYS A 257 13.73 -29.14 21.88
CA CYS A 257 12.83 -28.87 20.74
C CYS A 257 11.72 -27.86 21.10
N ILE A 258 11.31 -27.84 22.36
CA ILE A 258 10.31 -26.93 22.94
C ILE A 258 10.72 -25.45 23.06
N THR A 259 12.00 -25.11 22.86
CA THR A 259 12.52 -23.79 23.21
C THR A 259 12.48 -22.83 22.01
N SER A 260 12.02 -21.61 22.25
CA SER A 260 11.92 -20.54 21.25
C SER A 260 13.31 -20.13 20.74
N TYR A 261 13.68 -20.58 19.54
CA TYR A 261 14.94 -20.26 18.86
C TYR A 261 14.70 -19.92 17.38
N GLY A 262 15.74 -19.41 16.72
CA GLY A 262 15.64 -18.75 15.42
C GLY A 262 15.17 -19.66 14.29
N ILE A 263 14.08 -19.25 13.65
CA ILE A 263 13.61 -19.81 12.39
C ILE A 263 14.33 -19.12 11.23
N ARG A 264 15.11 -19.90 10.48
CA ARG A 264 15.68 -19.53 9.16
C ARG A 264 15.31 -20.61 8.13
N PRO A 265 14.15 -20.50 7.49
CA PRO A 265 13.76 -21.43 6.46
C PRO A 265 14.56 -21.18 5.18
N ALA A 266 14.68 -22.25 4.40
CA ALA A 266 15.21 -22.27 3.06
C ALA A 266 14.14 -22.77 2.08
N MET A 267 14.29 -22.42 0.81
CA MET A 267 13.41 -22.84 -0.28
C MET A 267 14.19 -22.88 -1.59
N ASN A 268 13.65 -23.58 -2.60
CA ASN A 268 14.19 -23.58 -3.96
C ASN A 268 13.22 -22.88 -4.89
N LEU A 269 13.71 -21.93 -5.67
CA LEU A 269 12.98 -21.30 -6.77
C LEU A 269 13.51 -21.79 -8.12
N ALA A 270 12.69 -21.70 -9.16
CA ALA A 270 13.15 -21.88 -10.54
C ALA A 270 14.16 -20.79 -10.95
N SER A 271 15.16 -21.14 -11.75
CA SER A 271 16.15 -20.21 -12.30
C SER A 271 15.58 -19.19 -13.29
N ASP A 272 14.45 -19.49 -13.93
CA ASP A 272 13.78 -18.68 -14.96
C ASP A 272 13.14 -17.38 -14.47
N ILE A 273 13.28 -17.07 -13.18
CA ILE A 273 12.67 -15.93 -12.52
C ILE A 273 13.41 -14.64 -12.85
N MET A 274 12.68 -13.60 -13.27
CA MET A 274 13.21 -12.26 -13.49
C MET A 274 13.26 -11.43 -12.20
N VAL A 275 14.35 -10.67 -12.05
CA VAL A 275 14.61 -9.72 -10.96
C VAL A 275 15.15 -8.39 -11.52
N SER A 276 15.20 -7.35 -10.70
CA SER A 276 15.76 -6.04 -11.07
C SER A 276 17.24 -6.11 -11.48
N ASP A 277 17.70 -5.24 -12.41
CA ASP A 277 19.13 -5.13 -12.79
C ASP A 277 20.04 -4.81 -11.60
N LEU A 278 19.52 -3.96 -10.71
CA LEU A 278 20.22 -3.42 -9.56
C LEU A 278 19.41 -3.71 -8.29
N PRO A 279 20.10 -3.84 -7.15
CA PRO A 279 19.43 -3.86 -5.86
C PRO A 279 18.90 -2.46 -5.49
N ASP A 280 18.06 -2.42 -4.47
CA ASP A 280 17.74 -1.18 -3.74
C ASP A 280 18.92 -0.68 -2.88
N GLU A 281 18.69 0.43 -2.18
CA GLU A 281 19.62 1.07 -1.24
C GLU A 281 20.14 0.14 -0.11
N ASN A 282 19.44 -0.95 0.18
CA ASN A 282 19.81 -1.95 1.21
C ASN A 282 20.57 -3.15 0.62
N GLY A 283 20.87 -3.14 -0.68
CA GLY A 283 21.52 -4.26 -1.38
C GLY A 283 20.55 -5.41 -1.71
N ILE A 284 19.25 -5.13 -1.82
CA ILE A 284 18.21 -6.14 -2.01
C ILE A 284 17.53 -5.99 -3.39
N TYR A 285 17.55 -7.05 -4.18
CA TYR A 285 16.87 -7.11 -5.48
C TYR A 285 15.36 -7.36 -5.30
N SER A 286 14.56 -6.86 -6.24
CA SER A 286 13.11 -7.09 -6.26
C SER A 286 12.72 -8.03 -7.40
N MET A 287 11.75 -8.89 -7.12
CA MET A 287 11.06 -9.71 -8.13
C MET A 287 10.44 -8.84 -9.22
N VAL A 288 10.58 -9.24 -10.49
CA VAL A 288 9.89 -8.59 -11.61
C VAL A 288 9.03 -9.60 -12.35
N TRP A 289 7.73 -9.46 -12.21
CA TRP A 289 6.74 -10.29 -12.88
C TRP A 289 6.51 -9.76 -14.30
N GLU A 290 6.80 -10.57 -15.32
CA GLU A 290 6.54 -10.19 -16.71
C GLU A 290 5.03 -10.03 -16.98
N VAL A 291 4.60 -8.82 -17.30
CA VAL A 291 3.35 -8.61 -18.04
C VAL A 291 3.61 -9.06 -19.48
N SER A 292 3.25 -10.32 -19.80
CA SER A 292 3.69 -11.02 -21.01
C SER A 292 3.33 -10.29 -22.33
N LEU A 293 4.29 -9.52 -22.85
CA LEU A 293 4.13 -8.63 -23.99
C LEU A 293 4.83 -9.24 -25.22
N ASN A 294 4.08 -9.95 -26.04
CA ASN A 294 4.56 -10.75 -27.18
C ASN A 294 5.11 -9.89 -28.35
N LEU A 295 6.30 -9.30 -28.20
CA LEU A 295 7.05 -8.62 -29.24
C LEU A 295 8.52 -9.09 -29.27
N ARG A 296 9.16 -8.98 -30.44
CA ARG A 296 10.39 -9.72 -30.78
C ARG A 296 11.68 -9.00 -30.42
N THR A 297 12.71 -9.80 -30.11
CA THR A 297 14.07 -9.39 -29.78
C THR A 297 14.84 -8.74 -30.93
N THR A 298 15.80 -7.87 -30.59
CA THR A 298 17.08 -7.71 -31.31
C THR A 298 18.12 -7.15 -30.32
N GLU A 299 19.24 -7.84 -30.14
CA GLU A 299 20.35 -7.43 -29.26
C GLU A 299 21.37 -6.57 -30.02
N ILE A 300 21.99 -5.60 -29.33
CA ILE A 300 23.40 -5.22 -29.51
C ILE A 300 23.93 -4.81 -28.13
N GLY A 301 25.12 -5.25 -27.73
CA GLY A 301 25.81 -4.78 -26.53
C GLY A 301 27.34 -4.86 -26.68
N GLN A 302 28.07 -4.23 -25.76
CA GLN A 302 29.46 -4.58 -25.43
C GLN A 302 29.93 -3.93 -24.13
N GLU A 303 30.89 -4.56 -23.46
CA GLU A 303 31.49 -4.16 -22.19
C GLU A 303 32.58 -3.08 -22.36
N MET A 304 33.01 -2.42 -21.27
CA MET A 304 34.44 -2.14 -21.08
C MET A 304 34.87 -1.91 -19.62
N ASN A 305 35.58 -2.91 -19.08
CA ASN A 305 36.72 -2.90 -18.14
C ASN A 305 36.86 -1.86 -17.00
N ASP A 306 37.12 -2.42 -15.82
CA ASP A 306 37.58 -1.80 -14.57
C ASP A 306 39.07 -1.38 -14.60
N THR A 307 39.48 -0.46 -13.71
CA THR A 307 40.90 -0.19 -13.35
C THR A 307 41.01 0.46 -11.96
N VAL A 308 41.41 -0.32 -10.96
CA VAL A 308 41.66 0.14 -9.58
C VAL A 308 43.04 0.80 -9.44
N LEU A 309 43.11 1.91 -8.69
CA LEU A 309 44.37 2.50 -8.18
C LEU A 309 44.27 2.81 -6.68
N THR A 310 45.14 2.18 -5.88
CA THR A 310 45.17 2.31 -4.42
C THR A 310 46.25 3.28 -3.94
N THR A 311 45.90 4.24 -3.09
CA THR A 311 46.83 4.90 -2.17
C THR A 311 46.16 5.19 -0.81
N THR A 312 46.97 5.27 0.25
CA THR A 312 46.53 5.27 1.65
C THR A 312 46.37 6.67 2.26
N SER A 313 45.35 6.86 3.10
CA SER A 313 45.21 8.00 4.02
C SER A 313 44.78 7.54 5.42
N PRO A 314 45.08 8.30 6.50
CA PRO A 314 44.89 7.85 7.88
C PRO A 314 43.46 8.04 8.42
N SER A 315 43.08 7.22 9.40
CA SER A 315 41.82 7.31 10.14
C SER A 315 41.89 8.32 11.29
N ILE A 316 40.84 9.14 11.45
CA ILE A 316 40.59 10.01 12.62
C ILE A 316 39.24 9.61 13.26
N SER A 317 39.10 9.79 14.58
CA SER A 317 37.93 9.34 15.34
C SER A 317 36.70 10.28 15.24
N SER A 318 35.55 9.75 15.62
CA SER A 318 34.21 10.33 15.45
C SER A 318 33.87 11.51 16.39
N ASP A 319 34.83 12.09 17.10
CA ASP A 319 34.59 12.87 18.33
C ASP A 319 34.34 14.37 18.08
N GLY A 320 34.20 14.80 16.82
CA GLY A 320 34.22 16.22 16.42
C GLY A 320 32.88 16.86 15.98
N PHE A 321 31.78 16.10 15.93
CA PHE A 321 30.50 16.54 15.37
C PHE A 321 29.33 16.37 16.35
N SER A 322 28.38 17.30 16.29
CA SER A 322 27.10 17.22 17.00
C SER A 322 25.94 17.50 16.04
N GLY A 323 25.02 16.55 15.92
CA GLY A 323 23.76 16.72 15.18
C GLY A 323 22.63 17.18 16.09
N GLY A 324 21.66 17.88 15.51
CA GLY A 324 20.41 18.25 16.15
C GLY A 324 19.31 18.47 15.10
N ARG A 325 18.07 18.18 15.46
CA ARG A 325 16.91 18.50 14.62
C ARG A 325 16.38 19.89 14.98
N ASP A 326 16.05 20.64 13.95
CA ASP A 326 15.07 21.72 13.97
C ASP A 326 13.98 21.36 12.94
N ASP A 327 12.74 21.80 13.13
CA ASP A 327 11.55 21.10 12.60
C ASP A 327 11.30 21.19 11.07
N ALA A 328 12.34 21.50 10.27
CA ALA A 328 12.30 21.53 8.81
C ALA A 328 13.57 21.05 8.07
N LEU A 329 14.74 20.94 8.74
CA LEU A 329 16.03 20.58 8.14
C LEU A 329 16.88 19.74 9.11
N ASP A 330 17.61 18.74 8.61
CA ASP A 330 18.62 18.02 9.39
C ASP A 330 19.96 18.76 9.26
N VAL A 331 20.60 19.06 10.40
CA VAL A 331 21.79 19.93 10.44
C VAL A 331 22.96 19.28 11.20
N LEU A 332 24.11 19.21 10.53
CA LEU A 332 25.34 18.63 11.05
C LEU A 332 26.37 19.75 11.30
N LYS A 333 26.79 19.95 12.56
CA LYS A 333 27.76 21.01 12.92
C LYS A 333 29.04 20.41 13.50
N MET A 334 30.18 20.84 12.97
CA MET A 334 31.50 20.53 13.50
C MET A 334 31.84 21.48 14.65
N LEU A 335 32.44 20.96 15.72
CA LEU A 335 33.04 21.81 16.74
C LEU A 335 34.27 22.54 16.17
N PRO A 336 34.52 23.83 16.51
CA PRO A 336 35.65 24.58 15.97
C PRO A 336 37.00 23.94 16.29
N GLN A 337 37.79 23.63 15.25
CA GLN A 337 39.14 23.08 15.35
C GLN A 337 40.18 24.08 14.85
N PHE A 338 41.33 24.16 15.53
CA PHE A 338 42.36 25.18 15.31
C PHE A 338 43.61 24.59 14.65
N PHE A 339 44.18 25.30 13.69
CA PHE A 339 45.29 24.85 12.84
C PHE A 339 46.32 25.98 12.60
N ASP A 340 47.50 25.62 12.11
CA ASP A 340 48.41 26.59 11.47
C ASP A 340 47.76 27.15 10.17
N PRO A 341 48.12 28.36 9.71
CA PRO A 341 47.48 28.98 8.54
C PRO A 341 47.58 28.13 7.26
N PHE A 342 46.42 27.74 6.74
CA PHE A 342 46.25 26.99 5.49
C PHE A 342 45.66 27.89 4.39
N LYS A 343 45.71 27.44 3.13
CA LYS A 343 45.21 28.18 1.97
C LYS A 343 43.90 27.63 1.40
N HIS A 344 43.74 26.32 1.46
CA HIS A 344 42.59 25.62 0.91
C HIS A 344 41.99 24.71 2.00
N LEU A 345 40.66 24.71 2.09
CA LEU A 345 39.88 23.73 2.82
C LEU A 345 39.07 22.91 1.81
N ASP A 346 39.40 21.63 1.68
CA ASP A 346 38.65 20.65 0.90
C ASP A 346 37.69 19.89 1.82
N LEU A 347 36.41 19.81 1.45
CA LEU A 347 35.41 18.97 2.12
C LEU A 347 34.84 17.97 1.13
N ARG A 348 34.68 16.72 1.57
CA ARG A 348 34.11 15.61 0.80
C ARG A 348 32.94 15.02 1.57
N LEU A 349 31.75 15.10 0.97
CA LEU A 349 30.53 14.52 1.48
C LEU A 349 30.22 13.26 0.67
N ASN A 350 30.24 12.09 1.29
CA ASN A 350 29.83 10.84 0.66
C ASN A 350 28.36 10.57 1.01
N VAL A 351 27.52 10.43 0.00
CA VAL A 351 26.09 10.10 0.12
C VAL A 351 25.82 8.69 -0.43
N PRO A 352 24.75 7.99 -0.01
CA PRO A 352 24.44 6.66 -0.54
C PRO A 352 24.21 6.67 -2.06
N LYS A 353 23.62 7.77 -2.57
CA LYS A 353 23.29 8.00 -3.98
C LYS A 353 23.12 9.50 -4.20
N ILE A 354 23.60 10.00 -5.34
CA ILE A 354 23.28 11.35 -5.82
C ILE A 354 22.02 11.27 -6.69
N GLY A 355 21.02 12.11 -6.41
CA GLY A 355 19.79 12.21 -7.19
C GLY A 355 20.07 12.64 -8.64
N LYS A 356 19.20 12.28 -9.59
CA LYS A 356 19.37 12.68 -11.00
C LYS A 356 18.04 13.06 -11.64
N ALA A 357 17.98 14.23 -12.25
CA ALA A 357 16.90 14.61 -13.16
C ALA A 357 17.18 14.04 -14.57
N THR A 358 16.14 13.64 -15.31
CA THR A 358 16.29 13.20 -16.70
C THR A 358 15.64 14.21 -17.65
N ILE A 359 16.44 14.76 -18.57
CA ILE A 359 16.05 15.78 -19.55
C ILE A 359 15.22 15.15 -20.68
N LYS A 360 14.29 15.90 -21.25
CA LYS A 360 13.47 15.47 -22.38
C LYS A 360 13.34 16.57 -23.43
N GLY A 361 13.70 16.26 -24.67
CA GLY A 361 13.91 17.25 -25.74
C GLY A 361 15.27 17.97 -25.66
N ALA A 362 15.48 18.95 -26.54
CA ALA A 362 16.67 19.81 -26.54
C ALA A 362 16.34 21.17 -25.91
N VAL A 363 17.26 21.73 -25.11
CA VAL A 363 17.05 22.94 -24.31
C VAL A 363 18.14 23.98 -24.60
N GLU A 364 17.77 25.25 -24.77
CA GLU A 364 18.66 26.39 -25.03
C GLU A 364 18.32 27.62 -24.15
N ASP A 365 19.32 28.15 -23.45
CA ASP A 365 19.47 29.48 -22.82
C ASP A 365 18.37 30.17 -21.96
N SER A 366 18.77 30.53 -20.72
CA SER A 366 18.32 31.65 -19.82
C SER A 366 17.37 31.42 -18.62
N THR A 367 17.83 30.63 -17.62
CA THR A 367 17.44 30.60 -16.17
C THR A 367 15.96 30.46 -15.75
N THR A 368 15.57 29.27 -15.27
CA THR A 368 15.04 28.90 -13.93
C THR A 368 14.14 27.65 -14.02
N VAL A 369 14.33 26.67 -13.14
CA VAL A 369 13.56 25.40 -13.10
C VAL A 369 13.20 25.01 -11.66
N ILE A 370 11.95 24.57 -11.44
CA ILE A 370 11.41 24.15 -10.13
C ILE A 370 10.87 22.71 -10.24
N THR A 371 11.37 21.78 -9.43
CA THR A 371 11.07 20.33 -9.53
C THR A 371 10.45 19.75 -8.25
N GLY A 372 9.16 19.44 -8.31
CA GLY A 372 8.45 18.69 -7.26
C GLY A 372 9.00 17.27 -7.04
N LYS A 373 8.67 16.66 -5.88
CA LYS A 373 9.25 15.37 -5.42
C LYS A 373 9.33 14.31 -6.54
N THR A 374 10.58 13.86 -6.80
CA THR A 374 10.98 12.66 -7.56
C THR A 374 10.25 12.39 -8.88
N ASP A 375 10.96 12.60 -10.00
CA ASP A 375 10.56 12.32 -11.39
C ASP A 375 9.34 13.11 -11.92
N LYS A 376 9.59 14.35 -12.35
CA LYS A 376 8.65 15.16 -13.16
C LYS A 376 9.37 15.92 -14.29
N HIS A 377 8.63 16.21 -15.37
CA HIS A 377 9.17 16.72 -16.64
C HIS A 377 9.44 18.24 -16.66
N LEU A 378 10.31 18.63 -17.59
CA LEU A 378 10.53 20.00 -18.07
C LEU A 378 9.94 20.13 -19.50
N GLU A 379 9.58 21.33 -19.93
CA GLU A 379 8.86 21.59 -21.19
C GLU A 379 9.52 22.65 -22.11
N VAL A 380 9.01 22.75 -23.34
CA VAL A 380 9.55 23.64 -24.38
C VAL A 380 9.22 25.10 -24.07
N GLY A 381 10.23 25.83 -23.58
CA GLY A 381 10.10 27.21 -23.08
C GLY A 381 10.91 27.44 -21.80
N ASP A 382 11.22 26.35 -21.09
CA ASP A 382 12.14 26.34 -19.95
C ASP A 382 13.59 26.65 -20.40
N ARG A 383 14.39 27.06 -19.42
CA ARG A 383 15.37 28.14 -19.63
C ARG A 383 16.58 27.92 -18.71
N LEU A 384 17.80 27.81 -19.23
CA LEU A 384 18.99 27.39 -18.43
C LEU A 384 20.26 28.18 -18.80
N TRP A 385 21.12 28.54 -17.85
CA TRP A 385 22.40 29.24 -18.12
C TRP A 385 23.61 28.31 -17.98
N THR A 386 24.64 28.56 -18.86
CA THR A 386 27.27 27.78 -19.75
C THR A 386 28.59 27.56 -18.81
N GLY A 387 28.81 26.39 -18.19
CA GLY A 387 29.91 26.10 -17.24
C GLY A 387 29.62 24.97 -16.24
N ILE A 388 30.50 24.76 -15.26
CA ILE A 388 30.57 23.56 -14.41
C ILE A 388 29.48 23.53 -13.29
N GLU A 389 28.78 22.39 -13.21
CA GLU A 389 27.99 21.82 -12.10
C GLU A 389 26.79 22.56 -11.50
N ASN A 390 25.94 21.79 -10.79
CA ASN A 390 24.62 22.20 -10.31
C ASN A 390 24.50 22.00 -8.80
N GLU A 391 23.92 22.98 -8.12
CA GLU A 391 23.62 22.98 -6.69
C GLU A 391 22.16 23.39 -6.51
N ILE A 392 21.45 22.86 -5.52
CA ILE A 392 20.14 23.41 -5.14
C ILE A 392 20.40 24.61 -4.22
N LEU A 393 20.10 25.81 -4.73
CA LEU A 393 20.33 27.05 -3.97
C LEU A 393 19.30 27.29 -2.85
N ASP A 394 18.24 26.49 -2.75
CA ASP A 394 17.31 26.55 -1.62
C ASP A 394 16.91 25.15 -1.08
N LEU A 395 17.54 24.76 0.03
CA LEU A 395 17.21 23.54 0.80
C LEU A 395 15.81 23.57 1.42
N ASN A 396 15.22 24.76 1.61
CA ASN A 396 13.88 24.92 2.16
C ASN A 396 12.78 24.50 1.17
N GLY A 397 13.17 23.91 0.02
CA GLY A 397 12.38 23.40 -1.11
C GLY A 397 10.88 23.39 -0.82
N ASN A 398 10.22 24.47 -1.27
CA ASN A 398 8.98 24.97 -0.67
C ASN A 398 7.88 23.91 -0.66
N PHE A 399 7.57 23.35 0.51
CA PHE A 399 6.30 22.65 0.70
C PHE A 399 5.19 23.69 0.88
N SER A 400 4.69 24.20 -0.25
CA SER A 400 3.51 25.05 -0.26
C SER A 400 2.30 24.26 0.26
N GLU A 401 1.80 24.67 1.43
CA GLU A 401 0.44 24.30 1.81
C GLU A 401 -0.50 25.09 0.90
N HIS A 402 -1.07 24.40 -0.09
CA HIS A 402 -2.09 24.97 -0.97
C HIS A 402 -3.40 25.10 -0.18
N ILE A 403 -3.50 26.17 0.60
CA ILE A 403 -4.73 26.56 1.30
C ILE A 403 -5.63 27.26 0.28
N VAL A 404 -6.63 26.54 -0.23
CA VAL A 404 -7.65 27.06 -1.12
C VAL A 404 -8.96 27.26 -0.35
N VAL A 405 -9.32 28.52 -0.18
CA VAL A 405 -10.58 28.98 0.41
C VAL A 405 -11.48 29.49 -0.72
N ASP A 406 -12.56 28.75 -1.01
CA ASP A 406 -13.59 29.09 -2.00
C ASP A 406 -13.07 29.56 -3.38
N ALA A 407 -12.19 28.75 -3.99
CA ALA A 407 -11.84 28.96 -5.40
C ALA A 407 -13.00 28.52 -6.30
N THR A 408 -13.27 29.27 -7.36
CA THR A 408 -14.36 28.95 -8.29
C THR A 408 -13.92 27.87 -9.30
N VAL A 409 -14.56 26.70 -9.25
CA VAL A 409 -14.41 25.64 -10.26
C VAL A 409 -15.02 26.08 -11.57
N ILE A 410 -16.23 26.65 -11.55
CA ILE A 410 -16.89 27.26 -12.72
C ILE A 410 -17.89 28.33 -12.28
N ASN A 411 -17.84 29.50 -12.94
CA ASN A 411 -18.61 30.70 -12.59
C ASN A 411 -19.94 30.78 -13.39
N SER A 412 -20.73 29.71 -13.36
CA SER A 412 -22.10 29.68 -13.90
C SER A 412 -22.88 28.49 -13.33
N ALA A 413 -24.22 28.55 -13.38
CA ALA A 413 -25.11 27.60 -12.70
C ALA A 413 -24.91 26.14 -13.15
N HIS A 414 -24.09 25.41 -12.39
CA HIS A 414 -23.82 23.98 -12.53
C HIS A 414 -24.15 23.26 -11.22
N SER A 415 -24.40 21.96 -11.31
CA SER A 415 -24.69 21.09 -10.18
C SER A 415 -23.60 20.04 -9.97
N THR A 416 -23.24 19.82 -8.70
CA THR A 416 -22.48 18.66 -8.21
C THR A 416 -23.39 17.61 -7.57
N GLU A 417 -24.71 17.63 -7.82
CA GLU A 417 -25.66 16.67 -7.21
C GLU A 417 -25.38 15.21 -7.60
N GLY A 418 -25.38 14.35 -6.57
CA GLY A 418 -25.47 12.91 -6.71
C GLY A 418 -24.68 12.23 -5.61
N ASN A 419 -25.37 11.75 -4.58
CA ASN A 419 -24.73 11.06 -3.48
C ASN A 419 -24.11 9.71 -3.92
N GLY A 420 -23.02 9.30 -3.27
CA GLY A 420 -22.38 8.00 -3.43
C GLY A 420 -21.47 7.87 -4.66
N GLY A 421 -21.79 8.57 -5.75
CA GLY A 421 -20.88 8.76 -6.89
C GLY A 421 -20.01 10.01 -6.74
N ARG A 422 -18.68 9.85 -6.84
CA ARG A 422 -17.69 10.95 -6.73
C ARG A 422 -17.72 11.84 -7.98
N ARG A 423 -17.48 13.15 -7.82
CA ARG A 423 -17.35 14.13 -8.93
C ARG A 423 -16.02 14.87 -8.96
N PHE A 424 -15.10 14.49 -8.07
CA PHE A 424 -13.82 15.16 -7.91
C PHE A 424 -12.77 14.12 -7.57
N VAL A 425 -11.64 14.13 -8.27
CA VAL A 425 -10.57 13.15 -8.17
C VAL A 425 -9.20 13.82 -8.25
N ASN A 426 -8.23 13.23 -7.56
CA ASN A 426 -6.81 13.46 -7.81
C ASN A 426 -6.33 12.52 -8.94
N LEU A 427 -5.36 12.94 -9.72
CA LEU A 427 -4.67 12.14 -10.74
C LEU A 427 -3.23 11.88 -10.29
N ALA A 428 -2.59 10.83 -10.82
CA ALA A 428 -1.22 10.45 -10.42
C ALA A 428 -0.17 11.55 -10.69
N ASN A 429 -0.43 12.46 -11.63
CA ASN A 429 0.40 13.64 -11.88
C ASN A 429 0.10 14.85 -10.95
N GLY A 430 -0.78 14.71 -9.94
CA GLY A 430 -1.19 15.77 -9.03
C GLY A 430 -2.15 16.80 -9.63
N TRP A 431 -2.81 16.49 -10.76
CA TRP A 431 -3.89 17.33 -11.29
C TRP A 431 -5.21 16.96 -10.62
N LEU A 432 -5.95 17.97 -10.17
CA LEU A 432 -7.28 17.80 -9.59
C LEU A 432 -8.32 17.99 -10.69
N VAL A 433 -9.19 17.00 -10.93
CA VAL A 433 -10.23 17.10 -11.97
C VAL A 433 -11.62 16.96 -11.38
N ALA A 434 -12.43 17.99 -11.60
CA ALA A 434 -13.83 18.08 -11.23
C ALA A 434 -14.72 17.83 -12.46
N VAL A 435 -15.88 17.19 -12.25
CA VAL A 435 -16.96 17.16 -13.24
C VAL A 435 -18.24 17.76 -12.68
N THR A 436 -18.86 18.63 -13.47
CA THR A 436 -20.08 19.36 -13.10
C THR A 436 -21.13 19.21 -14.20
N TYR A 437 -22.42 19.39 -13.86
CA TYR A 437 -23.52 19.28 -14.83
C TYR A 437 -24.28 20.61 -14.98
N ASN A 438 -24.58 21.01 -16.21
CA ASN A 438 -25.41 22.18 -16.51
C ASN A 438 -26.72 21.74 -17.18
N ALA A 439 -27.85 22.14 -16.57
CA ALA A 439 -29.19 21.77 -17.01
C ALA A 439 -29.70 22.59 -18.21
N THR A 440 -29.05 23.72 -18.51
CA THR A 440 -29.42 24.65 -19.59
C THR A 440 -28.84 24.21 -20.93
N ASP A 441 -27.54 23.90 -20.97
CA ASP A 441 -26.87 23.37 -22.17
C ASP A 441 -26.95 21.83 -22.27
N LYS A 442 -27.32 21.16 -21.17
CA LYS A 442 -27.41 19.71 -20.99
C LYS A 442 -26.06 19.01 -21.12
N LYS A 443 -24.97 19.59 -20.62
CA LYS A 443 -23.62 19.01 -20.71
C LYS A 443 -23.03 18.62 -19.36
N TYR A 444 -22.14 17.65 -19.39
CA TYR A 444 -21.14 17.45 -18.33
C TYR A 444 -19.87 18.19 -18.72
N HIS A 445 -19.36 19.03 -17.82
CA HIS A 445 -18.15 19.83 -18.01
C HIS A 445 -17.07 19.31 -17.09
N TYR A 446 -15.93 18.91 -17.67
CA TYR A 446 -14.75 18.48 -16.94
C TYR A 446 -13.78 19.66 -16.83
N ARG A 447 -13.36 19.97 -15.61
CA ARG A 447 -12.55 21.14 -15.25
C ARG A 447 -11.31 20.67 -14.51
N VAL A 448 -10.13 21.14 -14.90
CA VAL A 448 -8.84 20.75 -14.30
C VAL A 448 -8.18 21.89 -13.55
N SER A 449 -7.63 21.59 -12.38
CA SER A 449 -6.64 22.42 -11.68
C SER A 449 -5.30 21.68 -11.73
N LYS A 450 -4.28 22.33 -12.30
CA LYS A 450 -2.93 21.78 -12.47
C LYS A 450 -2.05 22.30 -11.34
N ASN A 451 -1.54 21.42 -10.49
CA ASN A 451 -0.69 21.79 -9.34
C ASN A 451 -1.30 22.94 -8.48
N GLY A 452 -2.62 22.91 -8.23
CA GLY A 452 -3.31 23.95 -7.44
C GLY A 452 -3.61 25.27 -8.16
N ALA A 453 -3.28 25.42 -9.44
CA ALA A 453 -3.66 26.59 -10.26
C ALA A 453 -5.21 26.72 -10.39
N PRO A 454 -5.76 27.91 -10.72
CA PRO A 454 -7.19 28.08 -10.97
C PRO A 454 -7.74 27.11 -12.02
N PHE A 455 -8.99 26.69 -11.88
CA PHE A 455 -9.60 25.72 -12.77
C PHE A 455 -9.74 26.23 -14.21
N GLU A 456 -9.39 25.38 -15.19
CA GLU A 456 -9.61 25.59 -16.62
C GLU A 456 -10.47 24.47 -17.24
N ASP A 457 -10.94 24.68 -18.48
CA ASP A 457 -11.77 23.71 -19.20
C ASP A 457 -10.92 22.58 -19.77
N LEU A 458 -11.17 21.36 -19.32
CA LEU A 458 -10.46 20.17 -19.80
C LEU A 458 -11.15 19.58 -21.05
N CYS A 459 -12.44 19.30 -20.95
CA CYS A 459 -13.31 18.81 -22.03
C CYS A 459 -14.77 18.80 -21.57
N GLN A 460 -15.71 18.53 -22.49
CA GLN A 460 -17.14 18.42 -22.17
C GLN A 460 -17.78 17.18 -22.83
N TYR A 461 -18.96 16.77 -22.37
CA TYR A 461 -19.74 15.69 -22.99
C TYR A 461 -21.23 16.05 -23.07
N SER A 462 -21.72 16.29 -24.28
CA SER A 462 -23.16 16.42 -24.58
C SER A 462 -23.82 15.06 -24.77
N HIS A 463 -25.08 14.93 -24.35
CA HIS A 463 -25.97 13.90 -24.88
C HIS A 463 -27.45 14.35 -24.74
N PRO A 464 -28.37 13.98 -25.66
CA PRO A 464 -29.68 14.66 -25.79
C PRO A 464 -30.62 14.54 -24.58
N GLN A 465 -30.36 13.56 -23.70
CA GLN A 465 -31.19 13.23 -22.54
C GLN A 465 -30.37 13.25 -21.22
N ASN A 466 -29.50 14.23 -21.02
CA ASN A 466 -28.68 14.29 -19.81
C ASN A 466 -29.52 14.50 -18.54
N THR A 467 -29.09 13.85 -17.44
CA THR A 467 -29.82 13.82 -16.16
C THR A 467 -29.02 14.38 -14.99
N GLY A 468 -27.76 14.79 -15.23
CA GLY A 468 -26.81 15.23 -14.20
C GLY A 468 -26.18 14.11 -13.37
N ARG A 469 -26.59 12.86 -13.59
CA ARG A 469 -26.17 11.72 -12.76
C ARG A 469 -24.91 11.08 -13.31
N ILE A 470 -23.80 11.38 -12.65
CA ILE A 470 -22.45 10.95 -13.00
C ILE A 470 -21.66 10.52 -11.77
N SER A 471 -20.75 9.55 -11.93
CA SER A 471 -19.67 9.22 -10.99
C SER A 471 -18.36 9.08 -11.76
N ILE A 472 -17.23 9.51 -11.20
CA ILE A 472 -15.90 9.39 -11.82
C ILE A 472 -14.89 8.71 -10.90
N VAL A 473 -13.89 8.04 -11.49
CA VAL A 473 -12.71 7.48 -10.81
C VAL A 473 -11.45 7.74 -11.65
N PRO A 474 -10.27 7.89 -11.02
CA PRO A 474 -8.99 8.03 -11.72
C PRO A 474 -8.36 6.67 -12.04
N ARG A 475 -7.45 6.66 -13.01
CA ARG A 475 -6.49 5.56 -13.30
C ARG A 475 -5.22 6.18 -13.86
N GLY A 476 -4.22 6.38 -13.01
CA GLY A 476 -3.06 7.20 -13.39
C GLY A 476 -3.49 8.63 -13.73
N ASN A 477 -3.29 9.02 -14.99
CA ASN A 477 -3.75 10.32 -15.54
C ASN A 477 -5.07 10.23 -16.34
N SER A 478 -5.65 9.03 -16.47
CA SER A 478 -6.93 8.82 -17.17
C SER A 478 -8.11 8.88 -16.21
N ILE A 479 -9.25 9.35 -16.74
CA ILE A 479 -10.52 9.46 -16.01
C ILE A 479 -11.51 8.48 -16.62
N TYR A 480 -12.21 7.75 -15.75
CA TYR A 480 -13.31 6.86 -16.11
C TYR A 480 -14.58 7.39 -15.47
N SER A 481 -15.58 7.67 -16.30
CA SER A 481 -16.87 8.24 -15.93
C SER A 481 -17.98 7.23 -16.17
N LEU A 482 -18.93 7.13 -15.25
CA LEU A 482 -20.19 6.40 -15.40
C LEU A 482 -21.34 7.40 -15.41
N LEU A 483 -22.16 7.39 -16.46
CA LEU A 483 -23.21 8.38 -16.71
C LEU A 483 -24.56 7.69 -16.90
N ALA A 484 -25.61 8.18 -16.24
CA ALA A 484 -26.98 7.71 -16.43
C ALA A 484 -27.80 8.62 -17.36
N PHE A 485 -28.42 7.98 -18.34
CA PHE A 485 -29.46 8.55 -19.20
C PHE A 485 -30.76 7.76 -19.02
N PRO A 486 -31.95 8.28 -19.38
CA PRO A 486 -33.23 7.69 -19.00
C PRO A 486 -33.39 6.19 -19.36
N THR A 487 -32.74 5.74 -20.44
CA THR A 487 -32.86 4.39 -21.01
C THR A 487 -31.56 3.56 -21.03
N GLN A 488 -30.41 4.16 -20.67
CA GLN A 488 -29.08 3.56 -20.84
C GLN A 488 -28.07 4.06 -19.80
N ILE A 489 -27.08 3.23 -19.50
CA ILE A 489 -25.92 3.55 -18.67
C ILE A 489 -24.67 3.52 -19.55
N VAL A 490 -23.95 4.63 -19.59
CA VAL A 490 -22.78 4.83 -20.47
C VAL A 490 -21.54 5.01 -19.62
N ASN A 491 -20.47 4.32 -19.99
CA ASN A 491 -19.12 4.63 -19.57
C ASN A 491 -18.45 5.52 -20.63
N LEU A 492 -17.74 6.54 -20.17
CA LEU A 492 -16.83 7.38 -20.95
C LEU A 492 -15.45 7.30 -20.29
N HIS A 493 -14.38 7.22 -21.07
CA HIS A 493 -13.01 7.39 -20.57
C HIS A 493 -12.20 8.32 -21.48
N PHE A 494 -11.18 8.96 -20.92
CA PHE A 494 -10.17 9.75 -21.65
C PHE A 494 -8.92 9.97 -20.77
N ASP A 495 -7.78 10.26 -21.40
CA ASP A 495 -6.56 10.70 -20.73
C ASP A 495 -6.58 12.22 -20.54
N ALA A 496 -6.53 12.68 -19.28
CA ALA A 496 -6.59 14.11 -18.96
C ALA A 496 -5.37 14.89 -19.47
N THR A 497 -4.21 14.26 -19.65
CA THR A 497 -2.99 14.96 -20.12
C THR A 497 -2.98 15.21 -21.62
N THR A 498 -3.72 14.41 -22.39
CA THR A 498 -3.73 14.53 -23.86
C THR A 498 -5.07 14.96 -24.45
N VAL A 499 -6.19 14.86 -23.71
CA VAL A 499 -7.50 15.36 -24.16
C VAL A 499 -7.44 16.85 -24.46
N SER A 500 -8.24 17.29 -25.44
CA SER A 500 -8.38 18.69 -25.82
C SER A 500 -9.71 19.23 -25.32
N ASN A 501 -9.84 20.55 -25.15
CA ASN A 501 -11.12 21.18 -24.80
C ASN A 501 -12.10 21.12 -25.99
N ILE A 502 -12.76 19.97 -26.12
CA ILE A 502 -13.74 19.63 -27.14
C ILE A 502 -14.92 18.89 -26.50
N ASP A 503 -16.02 18.78 -27.25
CA ASP A 503 -17.15 17.94 -26.88
C ASP A 503 -16.91 16.49 -27.31
N LEU A 504 -16.61 15.63 -26.35
CA LEU A 504 -16.26 14.22 -26.57
C LEU A 504 -17.40 13.41 -27.21
N SER A 505 -18.63 13.92 -27.22
CA SER A 505 -19.75 13.30 -27.95
C SER A 505 -19.68 13.50 -29.47
N THR A 506 -18.81 14.38 -29.97
CA THR A 506 -18.73 14.78 -31.40
C THR A 506 -17.64 14.08 -32.19
N VAL A 507 -16.80 13.28 -31.52
CA VAL A 507 -15.62 12.65 -32.12
C VAL A 507 -15.87 11.17 -32.38
N SER A 508 -15.39 10.66 -33.51
CA SER A 508 -15.52 9.24 -33.85
C SER A 508 -14.72 8.37 -32.87
N THR A 509 -15.30 7.25 -32.44
CA THR A 509 -14.68 6.35 -31.46
C THR A 509 -13.50 5.59 -32.08
N SER A 510 -12.30 6.18 -31.98
CA SER A 510 -11.04 5.59 -32.45
C SER A 510 -10.04 5.47 -31.29
N VAL A 511 -9.97 4.26 -30.73
CA VAL A 511 -8.90 3.61 -29.93
C VAL A 511 -7.92 4.51 -29.16
N GLY A 512 -7.86 4.30 -27.84
CA GLY A 512 -6.72 4.69 -27.00
C GLY A 512 -6.76 6.09 -26.36
N LYS A 513 -7.34 7.11 -27.02
CA LYS A 513 -7.31 8.49 -26.48
C LYS A 513 -8.56 8.87 -25.67
N TYR A 514 -9.72 8.39 -26.12
CA TYR A 514 -11.02 8.53 -25.46
C TYR A 514 -11.97 7.47 -26.05
N GLY A 515 -13.00 7.09 -25.31
CA GLY A 515 -13.99 6.14 -25.82
C GLY A 515 -15.23 6.00 -24.95
N THR A 516 -16.32 5.56 -25.57
CA THR A 516 -17.62 5.34 -24.93
C THR A 516 -18.07 3.89 -25.08
N ALA A 517 -18.56 3.29 -24.00
CA ALA A 517 -19.14 1.95 -24.00
C ALA A 517 -20.46 1.94 -23.21
N ASN A 518 -21.47 1.19 -23.66
CA ASN A 518 -22.69 0.98 -22.88
C ASN A 518 -22.44 -0.11 -21.83
N ALA A 519 -22.67 0.20 -20.56
CA ALA A 519 -22.66 -0.77 -19.47
C ALA A 519 -24.01 -1.50 -19.35
N ASP A 520 -25.11 -0.79 -19.65
CA ASP A 520 -26.46 -1.34 -19.65
C ASP A 520 -27.39 -0.56 -20.60
N THR A 521 -28.38 -1.24 -21.18
CA THR A 521 -29.37 -0.66 -22.11
C THR A 521 -30.75 -1.27 -21.86
N GLY A 522 -31.82 -0.56 -22.24
CA GLY A 522 -33.19 -1.03 -22.01
C GLY A 522 -33.73 -0.73 -20.61
N GLN A 523 -33.19 0.31 -19.96
CA GLN A 523 -33.82 0.90 -18.78
C GLN A 523 -35.11 1.63 -19.22
N THR A 524 -36.09 1.73 -18.34
CA THR A 524 -37.30 2.55 -18.55
C THR A 524 -37.23 3.87 -17.78
N GLU A 525 -36.47 3.89 -16.68
CA GLU A 525 -36.11 5.09 -15.93
C GLU A 525 -34.78 4.81 -15.21
N THR A 526 -33.85 5.75 -15.16
CA THR A 526 -32.61 5.62 -14.36
C THR A 526 -32.63 6.56 -13.16
N GLY A 527 -31.84 6.20 -12.14
CA GLY A 527 -31.53 7.00 -10.96
C GLY A 527 -30.02 7.24 -10.83
N ASN A 528 -29.54 7.41 -9.60
CA ASN A 528 -28.14 7.71 -9.33
C ASN A 528 -27.21 6.52 -9.64
N VAL A 529 -25.94 6.85 -9.90
CA VAL A 529 -24.87 5.92 -10.28
C VAL A 529 -23.68 6.10 -9.33
N ALA A 530 -22.95 5.02 -9.10
CA ALA A 530 -21.63 5.04 -8.47
C ALA A 530 -20.67 4.12 -9.23
N LEU A 531 -19.40 4.51 -9.24
CA LEU A 531 -18.31 3.81 -9.92
C LEU A 531 -17.15 3.67 -8.93
N GLY A 532 -16.64 2.44 -8.81
CA GLY A 532 -15.38 2.13 -8.14
C GLY A 532 -14.38 1.54 -9.13
N ILE A 533 -13.11 1.56 -8.75
CA ILE A 533 -11.99 0.89 -9.44
C ILE A 533 -11.25 0.02 -8.43
N ASN A 534 -10.76 -1.15 -8.84
CA ASN A 534 -9.96 -2.00 -7.96
C ASN A 534 -8.53 -1.45 -7.76
N GLU A 535 -7.84 -1.90 -6.70
CA GLU A 535 -6.51 -1.37 -6.34
C GLU A 535 -5.47 -1.54 -7.45
N THR A 536 -5.48 -2.68 -8.15
CA THR A 536 -4.60 -2.93 -9.31
C THR A 536 -4.98 -2.14 -10.56
N SER A 537 -6.06 -1.35 -10.54
CA SER A 537 -6.53 -0.52 -11.64
C SER A 537 -6.75 -1.30 -12.95
N THR A 538 -7.32 -2.50 -12.84
CA THR A 538 -7.67 -3.39 -13.96
C THR A 538 -9.18 -3.57 -14.14
N GLU A 539 -9.99 -3.30 -13.12
CA GLU A 539 -11.43 -3.54 -13.13
C GLU A 539 -12.23 -2.36 -12.57
N LEU A 540 -13.32 -2.03 -13.28
CA LEU A 540 -14.35 -1.08 -12.86
C LEU A 540 -15.56 -1.81 -12.29
N HIS A 541 -16.09 -1.26 -11.21
CA HIS A 541 -17.26 -1.77 -10.51
C HIS A 541 -18.34 -0.69 -10.56
N ALA A 542 -19.34 -0.88 -11.43
CA ALA A 542 -20.41 0.07 -11.67
C ALA A 542 -21.70 -0.41 -11.00
N CYS A 543 -22.41 0.48 -10.31
CA CYS A 543 -23.77 0.22 -9.85
C CYS A 543 -24.68 1.45 -10.00
N TRP A 544 -25.98 1.21 -10.14
CA TRP A 544 -26.97 2.26 -10.37
C TRP A 544 -28.36 1.85 -9.89
N SER A 545 -29.20 2.83 -9.55
CA SER A 545 -30.64 2.58 -9.39
C SER A 545 -31.38 2.76 -10.73
N SER A 546 -32.40 1.94 -10.98
CA SER A 546 -33.15 1.91 -12.23
C SER A 546 -34.53 1.26 -12.12
N LYS A 547 -35.38 1.55 -13.10
CA LYS A 547 -36.53 0.75 -13.53
C LYS A 547 -36.24 0.17 -14.91
N ASN A 548 -36.85 -0.96 -15.23
CA ASN A 548 -36.74 -1.61 -16.54
C ASN A 548 -38.04 -2.34 -16.89
N SER A 549 -38.09 -3.02 -18.04
CA SER A 549 -39.29 -3.73 -18.52
C SER A 549 -39.76 -4.86 -17.59
N THR A 550 -38.87 -5.50 -16.84
CA THR A 550 -39.21 -6.53 -15.84
C THR A 550 -39.62 -5.90 -14.50
N TYR A 551 -38.97 -4.80 -14.11
CA TYR A 551 -39.20 -4.09 -12.85
C TYR A 551 -39.62 -2.63 -13.10
N PRO A 552 -40.80 -2.37 -13.70
CA PRO A 552 -41.22 -1.01 -14.07
C PRO A 552 -41.79 -0.20 -12.90
N ASN A 553 -42.21 -0.83 -11.80
CA ASN A 553 -42.98 -0.15 -10.75
C ASN A 553 -42.12 0.52 -9.67
N SER A 554 -40.83 0.16 -9.55
CA SER A 554 -39.99 0.62 -8.44
C SER A 554 -38.51 0.69 -8.81
N PHE A 555 -37.80 1.70 -8.29
CA PHE A 555 -36.36 1.81 -8.42
C PHE A 555 -35.64 0.70 -7.65
N ASN A 556 -34.81 -0.04 -8.40
CA ASN A 556 -34.03 -1.19 -7.95
C ASN A 556 -32.56 -1.02 -8.34
N ILE A 557 -31.66 -1.71 -7.63
CA ILE A 557 -30.23 -1.64 -7.91
C ILE A 557 -29.80 -2.67 -8.96
N ARG A 558 -28.93 -2.22 -9.85
CA ARG A 558 -28.18 -3.02 -10.81
C ARG A 558 -26.68 -2.82 -10.64
N TYR A 559 -25.91 -3.77 -11.15
CA TYR A 559 -24.45 -3.78 -11.13
C TYR A 559 -23.89 -4.36 -12.41
N ALA A 560 -22.72 -3.88 -12.84
CA ALA A 560 -21.87 -4.56 -13.82
C ALA A 560 -20.40 -4.42 -13.44
N LYS A 561 -19.60 -5.45 -13.76
CA LYS A 561 -18.14 -5.36 -13.74
C LYS A 561 -17.64 -5.05 -15.14
N GLY A 562 -16.70 -4.12 -15.26
CA GLY A 562 -16.03 -3.78 -16.52
C GLY A 562 -14.54 -4.10 -16.42
N THR A 563 -14.00 -4.89 -17.32
CA THR A 563 -12.55 -5.12 -17.42
C THR A 563 -11.94 -3.97 -18.23
N ILE A 564 -10.91 -3.32 -17.70
CA ILE A 564 -10.16 -2.27 -18.39
C ILE A 564 -9.12 -2.95 -19.29
N ASN A 565 -9.29 -2.79 -20.60
CA ASN A 565 -8.42 -3.34 -21.62
C ASN A 565 -7.07 -2.59 -21.67
N GLN A 566 -6.08 -3.15 -22.34
CA GLN A 566 -4.74 -2.56 -22.47
C GLN A 566 -4.75 -1.17 -23.14
N ASP A 567 -5.70 -0.90 -24.03
CA ASP A 567 -5.91 0.40 -24.70
C ASP A 567 -6.75 1.39 -23.88
N GLY A 568 -7.11 1.05 -22.64
CA GLY A 568 -7.99 1.86 -21.78
C GLY A 568 -9.48 1.73 -22.08
N SER A 569 -9.89 1.01 -23.13
CA SER A 569 -11.32 0.73 -23.36
C SER A 569 -11.88 -0.23 -22.31
N VAL A 570 -13.21 -0.20 -22.07
CA VAL A 570 -13.84 -1.02 -21.02
C VAL A 570 -14.75 -2.09 -21.62
N THR A 571 -14.42 -3.35 -21.37
CA THR A 571 -15.24 -4.51 -21.70
C THR A 571 -16.22 -4.79 -20.56
N TRP A 572 -17.48 -4.41 -20.72
CA TRP A 572 -18.52 -4.66 -19.71
C TRP A 572 -19.01 -6.11 -19.74
N GLY A 573 -19.02 -6.76 -18.58
CA GLY A 573 -19.70 -8.03 -18.36
C GLY A 573 -21.22 -7.89 -18.33
N SER A 574 -21.93 -9.01 -18.15
CA SER A 574 -23.39 -9.01 -18.03
C SER A 574 -23.86 -8.16 -16.85
N THR A 575 -24.79 -7.23 -17.10
CA THR A 575 -25.49 -6.52 -16.03
C THR A 575 -26.30 -7.49 -15.17
N GLU A 576 -26.15 -7.36 -13.86
CA GLU A 576 -26.88 -8.09 -12.83
C GLU A 576 -27.95 -7.20 -12.18
N GLN A 577 -29.13 -7.77 -11.96
CA GLN A 577 -30.21 -7.15 -11.22
C GLN A 577 -30.10 -7.54 -9.74
N ILE A 578 -29.56 -6.68 -8.88
CA ILE A 578 -29.33 -7.00 -7.46
C ILE A 578 -30.66 -7.08 -6.70
N THR A 579 -31.45 -5.99 -6.69
CA THR A 579 -32.77 -5.96 -6.06
C THR A 579 -33.88 -6.15 -7.11
N LYS A 580 -35.01 -6.75 -6.71
CA LYS A 580 -36.10 -7.17 -7.61
C LYS A 580 -37.52 -6.84 -7.12
N TYR A 581 -37.69 -5.72 -6.42
CA TYR A 581 -38.99 -5.25 -5.93
C TYR A 581 -39.86 -4.69 -7.06
N ASN A 582 -41.17 -4.97 -7.09
CA ASN A 582 -42.03 -4.60 -8.23
C ASN A 582 -43.48 -4.26 -7.89
N THR A 583 -43.79 -3.83 -6.67
CA THR A 583 -45.15 -3.34 -6.37
C THR A 583 -45.27 -1.86 -6.74
N ALA A 584 -46.48 -1.42 -7.10
CA ALA A 584 -46.78 0.00 -7.29
C ALA A 584 -47.01 0.77 -5.96
N THR A 585 -46.75 0.14 -4.80
CA THR A 585 -46.95 0.74 -3.47
C THR A 585 -45.79 1.64 -3.05
N TYR A 586 -44.57 1.32 -3.47
CA TYR A 586 -43.35 2.08 -3.18
C TYR A 586 -42.53 2.26 -4.46
N ASN A 587 -42.33 3.51 -4.86
CA ASN A 587 -41.64 3.87 -6.10
C ASN A 587 -40.11 3.74 -5.97
N ILE A 588 -39.57 3.75 -4.74
CA ILE A 588 -38.14 3.55 -4.48
C ILE A 588 -37.95 2.47 -3.41
N PHE A 589 -37.64 1.24 -3.85
CA PHE A 589 -37.16 0.18 -2.97
C PHE A 589 -35.70 0.42 -2.55
N ALA A 590 -34.85 0.84 -3.49
CA ALA A 590 -33.45 1.13 -3.24
C ALA A 590 -32.94 2.25 -4.14
N GLY A 591 -32.17 3.18 -3.56
CA GLY A 591 -31.70 4.39 -4.25
C GLY A 591 -30.30 4.83 -3.84
N LYS A 592 -29.84 5.91 -4.49
CA LYS A 592 -28.57 6.64 -4.26
C LYS A 592 -27.39 5.76 -3.83
N PRO A 593 -26.99 4.77 -4.67
CA PRO A 593 -25.95 3.84 -4.29
C PRO A 593 -24.59 4.55 -4.13
N SER A 594 -23.77 4.02 -3.21
CA SER A 594 -22.32 4.22 -3.16
C SER A 594 -21.67 2.85 -3.33
N ILE A 595 -20.47 2.79 -3.91
CA ILE A 595 -19.73 1.53 -4.07
C ILE A 595 -18.29 1.68 -3.61
N LEU A 596 -17.78 0.63 -2.99
CA LEU A 596 -16.38 0.43 -2.62
C LEU A 596 -16.02 -1.05 -2.86
N LEU A 597 -14.74 -1.37 -2.72
CA LEU A 597 -14.25 -2.74 -2.62
C LEU A 597 -13.71 -2.93 -1.21
N ASP A 598 -13.80 -4.15 -0.66
CA ASP A 598 -13.06 -4.54 0.55
C ASP A 598 -11.61 -4.96 0.22
N GLY A 599 -10.82 -5.31 1.23
CA GLY A 599 -9.44 -5.76 1.08
C GLY A 599 -9.25 -7.06 0.28
N ASN A 600 -10.34 -7.76 -0.07
CA ASN A 600 -10.33 -8.93 -0.95
C ASN A 600 -10.77 -8.58 -2.40
N GLY A 601 -10.95 -7.28 -2.71
CA GLY A 601 -11.46 -6.82 -3.99
C GLY A 601 -12.95 -7.11 -4.22
N ILE A 602 -13.71 -7.43 -3.17
CA ILE A 602 -15.13 -7.77 -3.30
C ILE A 602 -15.96 -6.47 -3.28
N PRO A 603 -16.79 -6.19 -4.30
CA PRO A 603 -17.60 -4.97 -4.34
C PRO A 603 -18.72 -4.99 -3.29
N ILE A 604 -18.79 -3.92 -2.51
CA ILE A 604 -19.87 -3.67 -1.53
C ILE A 604 -20.65 -2.44 -1.97
N VAL A 605 -21.97 -2.60 -2.12
CA VAL A 605 -22.88 -1.54 -2.57
C VAL A 605 -23.72 -1.06 -1.39
N LEU A 606 -23.53 0.19 -0.98
CA LEU A 606 -24.28 0.85 0.10
C LEU A 606 -25.47 1.60 -0.50
N ILE A 607 -26.66 1.49 0.10
CA ILE A 607 -27.92 2.05 -0.44
C ILE A 607 -28.78 2.73 0.62
N GLU A 608 -29.59 3.70 0.17
CA GLU A 608 -30.77 4.13 0.94
C GLU A 608 -31.99 3.26 0.58
N GLN A 609 -32.74 2.88 1.62
CA GLN A 609 -34.06 2.26 1.53
C GLN A 609 -35.08 3.25 2.14
N PRO A 610 -35.76 4.09 1.33
CA PRO A 610 -36.52 5.23 1.84
C PRO A 610 -37.99 4.94 2.20
N GLU A 611 -38.62 3.95 1.56
CA GLU A 611 -40.06 3.66 1.71
C GLU A 611 -40.37 2.28 2.32
N ILE A 612 -39.46 1.33 2.16
CA ILE A 612 -39.51 -0.06 2.64
C ILE A 612 -38.06 -0.57 2.76
N SER A 613 -37.75 -1.31 3.82
CA SER A 613 -36.45 -1.97 4.02
C SER A 613 -36.56 -3.50 3.92
N PHE A 614 -35.43 -4.20 3.91
CA PHE A 614 -35.38 -5.67 3.86
C PHE A 614 -36.10 -6.36 5.04
N ASP A 615 -36.02 -5.78 6.25
CA ASP A 615 -36.72 -6.23 7.46
C ASP A 615 -38.12 -5.60 7.64
N GLY A 616 -38.60 -4.86 6.64
CA GLY A 616 -39.90 -4.18 6.69
C GLY A 616 -41.09 -5.15 6.69
N GLY A 617 -41.62 -5.44 7.88
CA GLY A 617 -42.88 -6.17 8.05
C GLY A 617 -44.03 -5.57 7.24
N THR A 618 -45.04 -6.38 6.89
CA THR A 618 -45.98 -6.18 5.78
C THR A 618 -47.01 -5.03 5.90
N SER A 619 -46.76 -4.02 6.72
CA SER A 619 -47.68 -2.90 7.02
C SER A 619 -47.20 -1.56 6.47
N VAL A 620 -48.04 -0.96 5.62
CA VAL A 620 -48.02 0.40 5.03
C VAL A 620 -46.99 1.40 5.62
N ARG A 621 -46.01 1.82 4.79
CA ARG A 621 -44.88 2.72 5.12
C ARG A 621 -44.05 2.23 6.32
N ALA A 622 -43.49 1.02 6.20
CA ALA A 622 -43.00 0.22 7.32
C ALA A 622 -41.72 0.73 8.03
N ALA A 623 -40.69 1.13 7.27
CA ALA A 623 -39.36 1.44 7.79
C ALA A 623 -38.49 2.17 6.76
N SER A 624 -37.37 2.75 7.19
CA SER A 624 -36.30 3.26 6.33
C SER A 624 -34.93 2.80 6.85
N ALA A 625 -34.00 2.49 5.96
CA ALA A 625 -32.70 1.90 6.35
C ALA A 625 -31.55 2.34 5.44
N ILE A 626 -30.33 2.18 5.96
CA ILE A 626 -29.11 2.09 5.16
C ILE A 626 -28.69 0.61 5.16
N ALA A 627 -28.45 0.05 3.98
CA ALA A 627 -28.07 -1.35 3.80
C ALA A 627 -26.80 -1.47 2.96
N ALA A 628 -25.98 -2.46 3.30
CA ALA A 628 -24.84 -2.91 2.51
C ALA A 628 -25.23 -4.18 1.75
N MET A 629 -24.81 -4.31 0.49
CA MET A 629 -25.04 -5.51 -0.32
C MET A 629 -23.71 -6.01 -0.89
N LYS A 630 -23.46 -7.31 -0.79
CA LYS A 630 -22.20 -7.98 -1.15
C LYS A 630 -22.52 -9.34 -1.79
N ARG A 631 -21.50 -10.02 -2.32
CA ARG A 631 -21.57 -11.42 -2.78
C ARG A 631 -20.94 -12.35 -1.74
N ASP A 632 -21.54 -12.40 -0.56
CA ASP A 632 -20.90 -12.95 0.64
C ASP A 632 -21.86 -13.86 1.42
N SER A 633 -21.37 -15.02 1.86
CA SER A 633 -22.15 -16.00 2.64
C SER A 633 -22.37 -15.61 4.10
N GLY A 634 -21.61 -14.66 4.65
CA GLY A 634 -21.83 -14.10 6.00
C GLY A 634 -22.98 -13.08 6.05
N PHE A 635 -23.36 -12.52 4.90
CA PHE A 635 -24.48 -11.59 4.76
C PHE A 635 -25.82 -12.34 4.63
N SER A 636 -26.92 -11.71 5.05
CA SER A 636 -28.27 -12.30 5.01
C SER A 636 -28.87 -12.38 3.61
N THR A 637 -29.83 -13.30 3.41
CA THR A 637 -30.63 -13.40 2.16
C THR A 637 -32.00 -12.75 2.32
N ASN A 638 -32.59 -12.25 1.22
CA ASN A 638 -33.93 -11.67 1.23
C ASN A 638 -34.71 -11.99 -0.05
N THR A 639 -36.03 -12.11 0.03
CA THR A 639 -36.90 -12.38 -1.14
C THR A 639 -36.87 -11.27 -2.19
N TYR A 640 -36.45 -10.06 -1.84
CA TYR A 640 -36.27 -8.94 -2.76
C TYR A 640 -34.85 -8.82 -3.37
N LEU A 641 -33.94 -9.75 -3.06
CA LEU A 641 -32.59 -9.85 -3.65
C LEU A 641 -32.48 -11.03 -4.62
N ASN A 642 -31.55 -10.95 -5.59
CA ASN A 642 -31.16 -12.08 -6.43
C ASN A 642 -29.81 -12.65 -5.99
N SER A 643 -29.74 -13.97 -5.82
CA SER A 643 -28.47 -14.71 -5.68
C SER A 643 -27.53 -14.37 -6.85
N PRO A 644 -26.21 -14.17 -6.62
CA PRO A 644 -25.47 -14.42 -5.38
C PRO A 644 -25.46 -13.24 -4.38
N TRP A 645 -26.27 -12.20 -4.57
CA TRP A 645 -26.25 -11.02 -3.70
C TRP A 645 -27.03 -11.22 -2.40
N THR A 646 -26.38 -10.80 -1.32
CA THR A 646 -26.80 -10.86 0.08
C THR A 646 -26.67 -9.46 0.70
N TYR A 647 -27.25 -9.23 1.88
CA TYR A 647 -27.27 -7.92 2.54
C TYR A 647 -26.91 -7.97 4.04
N SER A 648 -26.38 -6.85 4.53
CA SER A 648 -26.29 -6.53 5.95
C SER A 648 -26.88 -5.12 6.18
N LEU A 649 -27.44 -4.87 7.37
CA LEU A 649 -28.05 -3.58 7.70
C LEU A 649 -27.07 -2.72 8.48
N VAL A 650 -26.56 -1.67 7.83
CA VAL A 650 -25.74 -0.63 8.47
C VAL A 650 -26.56 0.07 9.56
N TYR A 651 -27.83 0.37 9.26
CA TYR A 651 -28.77 0.91 10.24
C TYR A 651 -30.23 0.75 9.78
N TYR A 652 -31.07 0.19 10.65
CA TYR A 652 -32.52 0.13 10.48
C TYR A 652 -33.21 1.21 11.32
N SER A 653 -34.12 1.97 10.70
CA SER A 653 -34.93 2.99 11.37
C SER A 653 -36.42 2.62 11.29
N PRO A 654 -37.13 2.55 12.43
CA PRO A 654 -38.58 2.37 12.41
C PRO A 654 -39.26 3.58 11.76
N SER A 655 -40.41 3.36 11.12
CA SER A 655 -41.21 4.43 10.53
C SER A 655 -41.59 5.51 11.55
N PRO A 656 -41.56 6.82 11.19
CA PRO A 656 -41.42 7.38 9.84
C PRO A 656 -40.01 7.96 9.54
N TYR A 657 -38.95 7.50 10.21
CA TYR A 657 -37.68 8.23 10.25
C TYR A 657 -36.72 7.91 9.09
N VAL A 658 -36.86 8.65 7.98
CA VAL A 658 -36.04 8.58 6.76
C VAL A 658 -34.54 8.55 7.04
N GLN A 659 -33.85 7.57 6.45
CA GLN A 659 -32.40 7.48 6.31
C GLN A 659 -32.05 7.61 4.81
N ALA A 660 -31.12 8.48 4.46
CA ALA A 660 -30.84 8.86 3.08
C ALA A 660 -29.38 9.20 2.84
N THR A 661 -28.97 9.18 1.57
CA THR A 661 -27.66 9.62 1.09
C THR A 661 -26.46 9.01 1.85
N PRO A 662 -26.21 7.69 1.74
CA PRO A 662 -25.01 7.07 2.28
C PRO A 662 -23.78 7.36 1.41
N SER A 663 -22.73 7.93 1.98
CA SER A 663 -21.39 8.01 1.38
C SER A 663 -20.47 7.09 2.16
N ALA A 664 -19.69 6.27 1.45
CA ALA A 664 -18.84 5.26 2.07
C ALA A 664 -17.40 5.32 1.53
N ILE A 665 -16.48 4.80 2.35
CA ILE A 665 -15.07 4.54 2.01
C ILE A 665 -14.64 3.22 2.65
N TYR A 666 -13.64 2.58 2.04
CA TYR A 666 -12.84 1.54 2.66
C TYR A 666 -11.48 2.15 3.03
N VAL A 667 -10.99 1.86 4.23
CA VAL A 667 -9.65 2.24 4.69
C VAL A 667 -8.89 0.94 4.90
N SER A 668 -7.81 0.76 4.14
CA SER A 668 -7.06 -0.49 4.13
C SER A 668 -6.23 -0.71 5.40
N SER A 669 -5.89 -1.97 5.64
CA SER A 669 -5.04 -2.41 6.76
C SER A 669 -3.70 -1.68 6.84
N GLY A 670 -3.14 -1.27 5.70
CA GLY A 670 -1.91 -0.47 5.62
C GLY A 670 -2.01 0.97 6.13
N ILE A 671 -3.22 1.47 6.43
CA ILE A 671 -3.45 2.83 6.94
C ILE A 671 -3.98 2.81 8.38
N ASN A 672 -4.88 1.87 8.71
CA ASN A 672 -5.50 1.79 10.05
C ASN A 672 -5.00 0.64 10.93
N GLY A 673 -4.14 -0.24 10.42
CA GLY A 673 -3.59 -1.40 11.14
C GLY A 673 -4.58 -2.55 11.41
N LEU A 674 -5.83 -2.44 10.97
CA LEU A 674 -6.87 -3.46 11.19
C LEU A 674 -6.76 -4.58 10.14
N PRO A 675 -6.87 -5.87 10.50
CA PRO A 675 -6.60 -6.98 9.57
C PRO A 675 -7.40 -6.94 8.27
N ASP A 676 -8.72 -6.79 8.36
CA ASP A 676 -9.65 -6.68 7.22
C ASP A 676 -9.88 -5.22 6.77
N GLY A 677 -9.05 -4.29 7.25
CA GLY A 677 -9.27 -2.84 7.13
C GLY A 677 -10.50 -2.37 7.91
N ARG A 678 -11.10 -1.25 7.48
CA ARG A 678 -12.35 -0.70 8.02
C ARG A 678 -13.20 -0.06 6.94
N ILE A 679 -14.47 -0.43 6.88
CA ILE A 679 -15.48 0.26 6.07
C ILE A 679 -16.13 1.34 6.92
N TRP A 680 -16.18 2.59 6.45
CA TRP A 680 -16.95 3.67 7.07
C TRP A 680 -18.13 4.07 6.18
N VAL A 681 -19.29 4.34 6.79
CA VAL A 681 -20.50 4.81 6.09
C VAL A 681 -21.10 6.00 6.83
N ALA A 682 -21.05 7.18 6.21
CA ALA A 682 -21.71 8.40 6.69
C ALA A 682 -23.03 8.63 5.94
N TRP A 683 -24.09 9.04 6.61
CA TRP A 683 -25.38 9.33 5.97
C TRP A 683 -26.19 10.42 6.69
N SER A 684 -27.30 10.83 6.07
CA SER A 684 -28.25 11.78 6.62
C SER A 684 -29.49 11.04 7.14
N GLY A 685 -29.84 11.21 8.42
CA GLY A 685 -30.96 10.47 9.00
C GLY A 685 -31.74 11.24 10.06
N THR A 686 -33.07 11.08 10.04
CA THR A 686 -33.98 11.61 11.06
C THR A 686 -34.21 10.61 12.20
N ASP A 687 -34.81 11.07 13.29
CA ASP A 687 -35.31 10.26 14.42
C ASP A 687 -36.45 10.99 15.17
N ALA A 688 -36.92 10.39 16.27
CA ALA A 688 -37.97 10.94 17.13
C ALA A 688 -37.60 12.29 17.79
N THR A 689 -36.31 12.66 17.85
CA THR A 689 -35.84 13.97 18.33
C THR A 689 -35.73 14.96 17.17
N TYR A 690 -35.19 14.53 16.04
CA TYR A 690 -34.91 15.36 14.86
C TYR A 690 -35.63 14.82 13.62
N THR A 691 -36.86 15.26 13.44
CA THR A 691 -37.83 14.72 12.46
C THR A 691 -37.72 15.33 11.06
N VAL A 692 -36.93 16.40 10.86
CA VAL A 692 -36.87 17.15 9.60
C VAL A 692 -35.42 17.33 9.13
N GLY A 693 -35.17 17.12 7.84
CA GLY A 693 -33.90 17.46 7.18
C GLY A 693 -32.67 16.61 7.55
N GLY A 694 -32.75 15.81 8.60
CA GLY A 694 -31.72 14.85 9.01
C GLY A 694 -30.56 15.45 9.82
N CYS A 695 -29.96 14.59 10.63
CA CYS A 695 -28.67 14.80 11.29
C CYS A 695 -27.60 13.97 10.58
N LEU A 696 -26.33 14.34 10.77
CA LEU A 696 -25.21 13.51 10.34
C LEU A 696 -25.13 12.26 11.22
N ARG A 697 -24.97 11.12 10.57
CA ARG A 697 -24.83 9.80 11.20
C ARG A 697 -23.66 9.05 10.60
N ILE A 698 -23.04 8.20 11.40
CA ILE A 698 -21.98 7.30 10.95
C ILE A 698 -22.10 5.93 11.63
N ALA A 699 -21.61 4.91 10.92
CA ALA A 699 -21.26 3.60 11.46
C ALA A 699 -20.04 3.07 10.69
N TYR A 700 -19.36 2.09 11.27
CA TYR A 700 -18.25 1.38 10.62
C TYR A 700 -18.37 -0.14 10.75
N SER A 701 -17.57 -0.87 9.99
CA SER A 701 -17.44 -2.32 10.05
C SER A 701 -15.97 -2.72 9.89
N ASP A 702 -15.52 -3.65 10.73
CA ASP A 702 -14.15 -4.18 10.80
C ASP A 702 -14.08 -5.65 10.33
N ASP A 703 -15.16 -6.16 9.73
CA ASP A 703 -15.35 -7.58 9.37
C ASP A 703 -15.85 -7.78 7.93
N GLY A 704 -15.48 -6.86 7.03
CA GLY A 704 -15.90 -6.89 5.63
C GLY A 704 -17.38 -6.57 5.39
N GLY A 705 -18.05 -5.92 6.34
CA GLY A 705 -19.43 -5.44 6.26
C GLY A 705 -20.47 -6.38 6.87
N GLN A 706 -20.05 -7.45 7.56
CA GLN A 706 -20.95 -8.46 8.13
C GLN A 706 -21.70 -7.87 9.33
N THR A 707 -20.98 -7.33 10.32
CA THR A 707 -21.53 -6.58 11.44
C THR A 707 -21.14 -5.10 11.36
N TRP A 708 -21.86 -4.27 12.10
CA TRP A 708 -21.73 -2.81 12.09
C TRP A 708 -21.66 -2.26 13.51
N SER A 709 -20.90 -1.18 13.68
CA SER A 709 -20.84 -0.42 14.93
C SER A 709 -22.23 0.08 15.33
N THR A 710 -22.40 0.46 16.60
CA THR A 710 -23.56 1.27 16.97
C THR A 710 -23.52 2.58 16.17
N MET A 711 -24.68 2.99 15.64
CA MET A 711 -24.80 4.24 14.89
C MET A 711 -24.56 5.45 15.80
N GLU A 712 -23.56 6.26 15.45
CA GLU A 712 -23.25 7.52 16.10
C GLU A 712 -23.93 8.68 15.36
N ARG A 713 -24.59 9.57 16.11
CA ARG A 713 -25.21 10.79 15.59
C ARG A 713 -24.32 11.98 15.91
N LEU A 714 -23.58 12.45 14.91
CA LEU A 714 -22.51 13.45 15.06
C LEU A 714 -23.01 14.91 15.13
N THR A 715 -24.26 15.18 14.74
CA THR A 715 -24.86 16.53 14.78
C THR A 715 -26.16 16.57 15.57
N THR A 716 -26.50 17.75 16.11
CA THR A 716 -27.75 18.02 16.82
C THR A 716 -28.60 19.03 16.04
N GLY A 717 -29.91 18.79 15.97
CA GLY A 717 -30.88 19.67 15.32
C GLY A 717 -31.37 19.17 13.96
N ASN A 718 -32.54 19.66 13.54
CA ASN A 718 -33.08 19.41 12.20
C ASN A 718 -32.18 20.03 11.12
N SER A 719 -32.13 19.43 9.93
CA SER A 719 -31.34 19.92 8.79
C SER A 719 -29.83 20.13 9.09
N SER A 720 -29.26 19.39 10.04
CA SER A 720 -27.88 19.60 10.54
C SER A 720 -26.82 18.68 9.92
N GLY A 721 -27.19 17.77 9.03
CA GLY A 721 -26.24 16.90 8.33
C GLY A 721 -26.81 16.29 7.06
N ARG A 722 -26.96 17.11 6.02
CA ARG A 722 -27.45 16.72 4.67
C ARG A 722 -26.28 16.45 3.73
N TYR A 723 -26.47 15.52 2.79
CA TYR A 723 -25.53 15.20 1.70
C TYR A 723 -24.06 15.00 2.18
N PRO A 724 -23.79 14.13 3.17
CA PRO A 724 -22.44 13.91 3.64
C PRO A 724 -21.57 13.25 2.57
N THR A 725 -20.31 13.67 2.48
CA THR A 725 -19.26 13.01 1.71
C THR A 725 -18.09 12.71 2.66
N ILE A 726 -17.70 11.44 2.73
CA ILE A 726 -16.64 10.96 3.64
C ILE A 726 -15.35 10.68 2.88
N THR A 727 -14.20 10.93 3.53
CA THR A 727 -12.86 10.67 3.02
C THR A 727 -11.86 10.45 4.17
N VAL A 728 -10.62 10.11 3.84
CA VAL A 728 -9.52 9.82 4.77
C VAL A 728 -8.23 10.42 4.20
N ASN A 729 -7.31 10.89 5.06
CA ASN A 729 -5.94 11.25 4.65
C ASN A 729 -4.97 10.09 4.95
N LYS A 730 -3.72 10.17 4.47
CA LYS A 730 -2.70 9.14 4.71
C LYS A 730 -2.43 8.85 6.20
N ASP A 731 -2.77 9.79 7.09
CA ASP A 731 -2.55 9.75 8.54
C ASP A 731 -3.75 9.13 9.28
N ASN A 732 -4.66 8.46 8.56
CA ASN A 732 -5.87 7.79 9.07
C ASN A 732 -6.91 8.73 9.73
N GLU A 733 -6.81 10.05 9.52
CA GLU A 733 -7.86 10.96 9.96
C GLU A 733 -9.09 10.83 9.05
N ILE A 734 -10.26 10.56 9.62
CA ILE A 734 -11.51 10.38 8.87
C ILE A 734 -12.25 11.71 8.80
N HIS A 735 -12.41 12.28 7.61
CA HIS A 735 -13.10 13.56 7.42
C HIS A 735 -14.47 13.36 6.78
N ILE A 736 -15.48 14.06 7.30
CA ILE A 736 -16.80 14.18 6.67
C ILE A 736 -17.08 15.64 6.37
N VAL A 737 -17.43 15.94 5.12
CA VAL A 737 -17.94 17.24 4.68
C VAL A 737 -19.45 17.12 4.46
N PHE A 738 -20.23 18.07 4.95
CA PHE A 738 -21.70 18.00 4.94
C PHE A 738 -22.35 19.38 4.92
N VAL A 739 -23.64 19.41 4.56
CA VAL A 739 -24.46 20.62 4.51
C VAL A 739 -25.30 20.72 5.78
N ALA A 740 -25.31 21.89 6.42
CA ALA A 740 -26.05 22.09 7.67
C ALA A 740 -26.63 23.50 7.79
N ALA A 741 -27.87 23.58 8.28
CA ALA A 741 -28.56 24.84 8.53
C ALA A 741 -28.15 25.50 9.86
N THR A 742 -28.21 26.83 9.93
CA THR A 742 -28.01 27.59 11.19
C THR A 742 -29.31 28.18 11.72
N THR A 743 -29.94 29.10 10.98
CA THR A 743 -31.22 29.75 11.34
C THR A 743 -32.19 30.01 10.19
N ASN A 744 -31.78 29.87 8.93
CA ASN A 744 -32.67 29.79 7.75
C ASN A 744 -31.96 29.29 6.47
N ASN A 745 -30.65 29.52 6.35
CA ASN A 745 -29.84 29.21 5.17
C ASN A 745 -29.08 27.88 5.34
N TYR A 746 -28.30 27.48 4.33
CA TYR A 746 -27.50 26.24 4.34
C TYR A 746 -26.06 26.51 3.91
N GLY A 747 -25.09 26.21 4.78
CA GLY A 747 -23.66 26.33 4.50
C GLY A 747 -22.90 25.01 4.65
N ILE A 748 -21.67 24.95 4.13
CA ILE A 748 -20.81 23.77 4.24
C ILE A 748 -20.07 23.74 5.59
N LYS A 749 -20.12 22.57 6.24
CA LYS A 749 -19.39 22.24 7.47
C LYS A 749 -18.55 20.98 7.28
N SER A 750 -17.57 20.79 8.16
CA SER A 750 -16.82 19.54 8.27
C SER A 750 -16.70 19.07 9.72
N ILE A 751 -16.38 17.79 9.89
CA ILE A 751 -15.95 17.20 11.16
C ILE A 751 -14.88 16.15 10.84
N LYS A 752 -13.89 15.95 11.72
CA LYS A 752 -12.91 14.86 11.58
C LYS A 752 -12.84 13.96 12.81
N ASN A 753 -12.49 12.69 12.58
CA ASN A 753 -12.12 11.72 13.60
C ASN A 753 -10.60 11.53 13.58
N VAL A 754 -9.97 11.52 14.75
CA VAL A 754 -8.54 11.23 14.93
C VAL A 754 -8.44 10.21 16.06
N ASP A 755 -7.74 9.09 15.84
CA ASP A 755 -7.58 7.99 16.81
C ASP A 755 -8.89 7.49 17.44
N GLY A 756 -9.99 7.47 16.67
CA GLY A 756 -11.32 7.08 17.12
C GLY A 756 -12.15 8.22 17.72
N VAL A 757 -11.59 9.41 17.97
CA VAL A 757 -12.25 10.54 18.63
C VAL A 757 -12.72 11.59 17.61
N TRP A 758 -14.02 11.90 17.62
CA TRP A 758 -14.58 13.00 16.81
C TRP A 758 -14.23 14.37 17.42
N GLY A 759 -13.61 15.22 16.61
CA GLY A 759 -13.32 16.62 16.92
C GLY A 759 -14.56 17.53 16.79
N PRO A 760 -14.39 18.85 17.01
CA PRO A 760 -15.47 19.82 16.84
C PRO A 760 -15.91 19.93 15.38
N ILE A 761 -17.17 20.32 15.18
CA ILE A 761 -17.70 20.66 13.85
C ILE A 761 -17.17 22.04 13.44
N THR A 762 -16.47 22.11 12.32
CA THR A 762 -15.92 23.33 11.73
C THR A 762 -16.85 23.89 10.66
N GLN A 763 -17.07 25.21 10.65
CA GLN A 763 -17.69 25.90 9.52
C GLN A 763 -16.61 26.11 8.43
N ILE A 764 -16.87 25.68 7.20
CA ILE A 764 -15.90 25.82 6.09
C ILE A 764 -16.31 26.96 5.16
N GLU A 765 -17.59 27.01 4.81
CA GLU A 765 -18.17 28.06 3.98
C GLU A 765 -19.22 28.83 4.77
N ASN A 766 -19.20 30.16 4.68
CA ASN A 766 -19.98 31.00 5.58
C ASN A 766 -21.43 31.19 5.10
N ASP A 767 -22.36 30.83 5.99
CA ASP A 767 -23.77 31.18 5.91
C ASP A 767 -23.93 32.71 5.73
N THR A 768 -24.08 33.13 4.47
CA THR A 768 -24.37 34.52 4.12
C THR A 768 -25.82 34.81 4.50
N SER A 769 -26.02 35.86 5.30
CA SER A 769 -27.24 36.11 6.11
C SER A 769 -28.46 36.58 5.29
N ASP A 770 -28.57 36.13 4.04
CA ASP A 770 -29.37 36.74 2.98
C ASP A 770 -29.92 35.71 1.96
N GLY A 771 -30.08 34.45 2.38
CA GLY A 771 -30.84 33.43 1.67
C GLY A 771 -30.04 32.48 0.78
N SER A 772 -28.76 32.25 1.06
CA SER A 772 -27.89 31.36 0.29
C SER A 772 -28.10 29.87 0.58
N THR A 773 -27.77 29.05 -0.42
CA THR A 773 -27.88 27.59 -0.40
C THR A 773 -26.64 26.97 -1.02
N SER A 774 -25.72 26.54 -0.15
CA SER A 774 -24.57 25.71 -0.50
C SER A 774 -24.92 24.24 -0.34
N GLY A 775 -24.58 23.42 -1.33
CA GLY A 775 -25.17 22.10 -1.51
C GLY A 775 -24.26 21.07 -2.18
N HIS A 776 -24.57 19.80 -1.95
CA HIS A 776 -23.99 18.63 -2.63
C HIS A 776 -22.46 18.59 -2.69
N PRO A 777 -21.76 18.65 -1.53
CA PRO A 777 -20.31 18.52 -1.51
C PRO A 777 -19.88 17.14 -2.05
N SER A 778 -18.78 17.11 -2.81
CA SER A 778 -18.14 15.89 -3.29
C SER A 778 -16.64 15.97 -3.00
N ALA A 779 -16.21 15.24 -1.96
CA ALA A 779 -14.80 15.17 -1.57
C ALA A 779 -14.05 14.14 -2.42
N ILE A 780 -12.78 14.42 -2.70
CA ILE A 780 -11.83 13.42 -3.23
C ILE A 780 -11.76 12.27 -2.22
N PHE A 781 -11.69 11.04 -2.73
CA PHE A 781 -11.20 9.89 -1.98
C PHE A 781 -9.93 9.40 -2.67
N ASP A 782 -8.81 9.75 -2.06
CA ASP A 782 -7.47 9.30 -2.40
C ASP A 782 -6.73 9.15 -1.07
N PRO A 783 -6.63 7.93 -0.53
CA PRO A 783 -6.10 7.69 0.80
C PRO A 783 -4.57 7.88 0.89
N SER A 784 -3.89 8.21 -0.22
CA SER A 784 -2.47 8.57 -0.21
C SER A 784 -2.21 10.06 0.08
N MET A 785 -3.24 10.92 -0.03
CA MET A 785 -3.06 12.37 0.10
C MET A 785 -2.81 12.82 1.54
N THR A 786 -1.90 13.79 1.71
CA THR A 786 -1.74 14.55 2.95
C THR A 786 -2.57 15.83 2.87
N PHE A 787 -3.58 15.99 3.72
CA PHE A 787 -4.38 17.21 3.79
C PHE A 787 -4.86 17.51 5.22
N THR A 788 -4.95 18.80 5.54
CA THR A 788 -5.44 19.34 6.82
C THR A 788 -6.93 19.70 6.73
N VAL A 789 -7.38 20.17 5.55
CA VAL A 789 -8.79 20.36 5.19
C VAL A 789 -9.08 19.52 3.92
N PRO A 790 -10.09 18.65 3.92
CA PRO A 790 -10.37 17.74 2.82
C PRO A 790 -10.67 18.51 1.52
N LEU A 791 -10.17 18.01 0.40
CA LEU A 791 -10.40 18.59 -0.91
C LEU A 791 -11.82 18.23 -1.39
N PHE A 792 -12.69 19.23 -1.59
CA PHE A 792 -14.06 19.02 -2.08
C PHE A 792 -14.56 20.14 -3.00
N ILE A 793 -15.44 19.78 -3.92
CA ILE A 793 -16.26 20.73 -4.72
C ILE A 793 -17.71 20.74 -4.23
N TYR A 794 -18.42 21.85 -4.42
CA TYR A 794 -19.83 21.99 -4.01
C TYR A 794 -20.60 22.98 -4.90
N THR A 795 -21.91 22.78 -5.06
CA THR A 795 -22.82 23.76 -5.69
C THR A 795 -23.04 24.92 -4.72
N HIS A 796 -22.90 26.17 -5.19
CA HIS A 796 -23.36 27.35 -4.47
C HIS A 796 -24.44 28.06 -5.32
N GLU A 797 -25.71 27.79 -5.03
CA GLU A 797 -26.84 28.12 -5.91
C GLU A 797 -26.99 29.63 -6.17
N LYS A 798 -26.74 30.47 -5.15
CA LYS A 798 -27.04 31.90 -5.18
C LYS A 798 -26.06 32.74 -6.03
N GLU A 799 -24.76 32.53 -5.85
CA GLU A 799 -23.73 33.08 -6.75
C GLU A 799 -23.71 32.36 -8.12
N ALA A 800 -24.52 31.29 -8.27
CA ALA A 800 -24.55 30.47 -9.46
C ALA A 800 -23.16 29.96 -9.86
N LYS A 801 -22.41 29.37 -8.91
CA LYS A 801 -21.08 28.79 -9.12
C LYS A 801 -20.99 27.36 -8.59
N VAL A 802 -19.92 26.67 -9.00
CA VAL A 802 -19.37 25.55 -8.22
C VAL A 802 -18.08 26.03 -7.56
N GLY A 803 -18.00 25.94 -6.24
CA GLY A 803 -16.82 26.30 -5.45
C GLY A 803 -15.95 25.08 -5.13
N PHE A 804 -14.72 25.33 -4.73
CA PHE A 804 -13.70 24.36 -4.32
C PHE A 804 -13.00 24.83 -3.04
N TYR A 805 -12.84 23.90 -2.11
CA TYR A 805 -12.07 24.05 -0.89
C TYR A 805 -11.08 22.90 -0.73
N GLY A 806 -9.95 23.20 -0.07
CA GLY A 806 -8.99 22.21 0.40
C GLY A 806 -7.79 22.90 1.05
N ALA A 807 -7.09 22.21 1.94
CA ALA A 807 -5.77 22.62 2.42
C ALA A 807 -4.89 21.38 2.42
N TRP A 808 -3.94 21.33 1.50
CA TRP A 808 -3.12 20.15 1.24
C TRP A 808 -1.71 20.56 0.85
N THR A 809 -0.75 19.71 1.19
CA THR A 809 0.63 19.88 0.74
C THR A 809 0.72 19.41 -0.72
N VAL A 810 1.02 20.32 -1.64
CA VAL A 810 1.58 19.89 -2.93
C VAL A 810 3.06 19.63 -2.70
N GLY A 811 3.57 18.54 -3.29
CA GLY A 811 5.00 18.36 -3.46
C GLY A 811 5.55 19.32 -4.51
N GLU A 812 5.47 20.64 -4.25
CA GLU A 812 6.50 21.56 -4.73
C GLU A 812 7.85 21.11 -4.14
N GLY A 813 8.94 21.54 -4.77
CA GLY A 813 10.26 20.99 -4.47
C GLY A 813 11.36 21.93 -4.92
N TYR A 814 12.46 21.34 -5.37
CA TYR A 814 13.74 22.02 -5.43
C TYR A 814 13.82 22.98 -6.61
N THR A 815 14.32 24.19 -6.36
CA THR A 815 14.74 25.08 -7.44
C THR A 815 16.16 24.70 -7.83
N LEU A 816 16.34 24.25 -9.08
CA LEU A 816 17.65 23.85 -9.60
C LEU A 816 18.24 25.00 -10.41
N GLU A 817 19.22 25.68 -9.83
CA GLU A 817 19.87 26.85 -10.43
C GLU A 817 21.26 26.44 -10.94
N MET A 818 21.38 26.31 -12.25
CA MET A 818 22.64 25.95 -12.90
C MET A 818 23.60 27.14 -12.84
N GLN A 819 24.62 27.03 -11.98
CA GLN A 819 25.63 28.07 -11.72
C GLN A 819 26.21 28.65 -13.01
N ASN A 820 26.39 27.79 -14.02
CA ASN A 820 26.75 28.22 -15.36
C ASN A 820 26.36 27.14 -16.41
N PRO A 821 26.28 27.55 -17.69
CA PRO A 821 25.47 26.47 -19.15
C PRO A 821 25.95 25.05 -19.53
N CYS A 822 25.04 24.32 -20.16
CA CYS A 822 25.36 23.27 -21.11
C CYS A 822 24.17 23.00 -22.04
N THR A 823 24.44 22.66 -23.31
CA THR A 823 23.42 22.07 -24.18
C THR A 823 23.10 20.67 -23.66
N LEU A 824 21.91 20.49 -23.10
CA LEU A 824 21.43 19.21 -22.61
C LEU A 824 20.65 18.48 -23.71
N THR A 825 20.90 17.18 -23.86
CA THR A 825 20.22 16.35 -24.87
C THR A 825 19.05 15.56 -24.28
N ASP A 826 18.09 15.20 -25.15
CA ASP A 826 16.99 14.30 -24.83
C ASP A 826 17.50 12.99 -24.20
N GLY A 827 16.95 12.61 -23.04
CA GLY A 827 17.39 11.45 -22.25
C GLY A 827 18.64 11.65 -21.38
N GLN A 828 19.29 12.83 -21.39
CA GLN A 828 20.46 13.08 -20.55
C GLN A 828 20.09 13.14 -19.06
N GLN A 829 20.91 12.53 -18.21
CA GLN A 829 20.76 12.62 -16.75
C GLN A 829 21.69 13.67 -16.14
N VAL A 830 21.15 14.47 -15.22
CA VAL A 830 21.81 15.61 -14.57
C VAL A 830 21.80 15.40 -13.06
N PRO A 831 22.95 15.42 -12.36
CA PRO A 831 23.01 15.21 -10.91
C PRO A 831 22.38 16.37 -10.13
N ILE A 832 21.78 16.02 -8.98
CA ILE A 832 21.08 16.91 -8.04
C ILE A 832 21.84 16.88 -6.70
N VAL A 833 22.08 18.04 -6.11
CA VAL A 833 22.78 18.19 -4.82
C VAL A 833 21.86 18.88 -3.80
N ASP A 834 21.24 18.06 -2.95
CA ASP A 834 20.33 18.44 -1.85
C ASP A 834 21.08 18.78 -0.54
N LEU A 835 22.28 19.40 -0.65
CA LEU A 835 23.17 19.71 0.46
C LEU A 835 23.82 21.08 0.27
N GLN A 836 23.87 21.88 1.35
CA GLN A 836 24.63 23.12 1.41
C GLN A 836 25.66 23.06 2.54
N VAL A 837 26.81 23.69 2.31
CA VAL A 837 27.94 23.72 3.24
C VAL A 837 28.28 25.17 3.54
N SER A 838 28.51 25.50 4.81
CA SER A 838 29.03 26.81 5.19
C SER A 838 30.13 26.72 6.26
N GLN A 839 31.00 27.74 6.27
CA GLN A 839 31.90 28.04 7.37
C GLN A 839 31.59 29.45 7.88
N ARG A 840 31.32 29.60 9.19
CA ARG A 840 30.92 30.90 9.81
C ARG A 840 29.81 31.64 9.04
N ASN A 841 28.78 30.92 8.59
CA ASN A 841 27.68 31.44 7.78
C ASN A 841 28.08 31.98 6.38
N THR A 842 29.28 31.64 5.90
CA THR A 842 29.70 31.86 4.49
C THR A 842 29.61 30.53 3.76
N GLN A 843 28.81 30.43 2.70
CA GLN A 843 28.68 29.20 1.91
C GLN A 843 30.04 28.83 1.29
N ILE A 844 30.39 27.55 1.34
CA ILE A 844 31.56 27.00 0.63
C ILE A 844 31.08 26.57 -0.76
N PRO A 845 31.73 27.02 -1.86
CA PRO A 845 31.40 26.58 -3.20
C PRO A 845 31.53 25.07 -3.40
N LEU A 846 30.58 24.48 -4.11
CA LEU A 846 30.71 23.18 -4.76
C LEU A 846 31.92 23.20 -5.73
N HIS A 847 32.66 22.10 -5.81
CA HIS A 847 33.90 21.99 -6.57
C HIS A 847 33.93 20.83 -7.57
N SER A 848 33.43 19.64 -7.20
CA SER A 848 33.20 18.53 -8.14
C SER A 848 32.16 17.52 -7.64
N ILE A 849 31.41 16.93 -8.57
CA ILE A 849 30.49 15.80 -8.32
C ILE A 849 31.06 14.52 -8.94
N GLU A 850 31.22 13.48 -8.10
CA GLU A 850 31.58 12.12 -8.50
C GLU A 850 30.39 11.16 -8.28
N SER A 851 30.55 9.84 -8.47
CA SER A 851 29.41 8.88 -8.51
C SER A 851 28.48 8.90 -7.28
N ASN A 852 29.03 9.18 -6.11
CA ASN A 852 28.40 9.14 -4.80
C ASN A 852 29.09 10.07 -3.78
N GLN A 853 29.87 11.03 -4.29
CA GLN A 853 30.72 11.93 -3.51
C GLN A 853 30.56 13.35 -4.07
N ILE A 854 30.36 14.31 -3.17
CA ILE A 854 30.11 15.72 -3.45
C ILE A 854 31.23 16.51 -2.77
N ASN A 855 32.07 17.17 -3.57
CA ASN A 855 33.27 17.85 -3.09
C ASN A 855 33.05 19.37 -3.08
N TYR A 856 33.41 20.03 -1.98
CA TYR A 856 33.35 21.48 -1.80
C TYR A 856 34.76 22.01 -1.51
N ARG A 857 35.08 23.23 -1.95
CA ARG A 857 36.40 23.88 -1.69
C ARG A 857 36.25 25.33 -1.28
N LEU A 858 36.91 25.72 -0.19
CA LEU A 858 37.08 27.12 0.22
C LEU A 858 38.53 27.57 0.05
N GLU A 859 38.72 28.65 -0.72
CA GLU A 859 39.95 29.44 -0.74
C GLU A 859 39.97 30.39 0.48
N THR A 860 40.95 30.27 1.37
CA THR A 860 40.99 31.07 2.61
C THR A 860 42.42 31.29 3.12
N ASN A 861 42.58 32.02 4.23
CA ASN A 861 43.83 32.13 4.99
C ASN A 861 43.53 31.99 6.50
N ASP A 862 42.51 31.20 6.85
CA ASP A 862 42.03 31.05 8.22
C ASP A 862 42.93 30.13 9.06
N VAL A 863 42.67 30.13 10.38
CA VAL A 863 43.35 29.29 11.37
C VAL A 863 42.37 28.43 12.18
N VAL A 864 41.09 28.43 11.78
CA VAL A 864 40.03 27.62 12.38
C VAL A 864 39.20 26.98 11.27
N VAL A 865 38.69 25.77 11.51
CA VAL A 865 37.66 25.13 10.70
C VAL A 865 36.43 24.87 11.59
N ASP A 866 35.29 25.40 11.18
CA ASP A 866 34.01 25.40 11.89
C ASP A 866 32.85 25.21 10.89
N LEU A 867 32.80 24.00 10.32
CA LEU A 867 31.86 23.59 9.27
C LEU A 867 30.44 23.37 9.79
N THR A 868 29.47 23.82 9.00
CA THR A 868 28.06 23.43 9.09
C THR A 868 27.63 22.84 7.76
N VAL A 869 26.95 21.69 7.79
CA VAL A 869 26.32 21.06 6.63
C VAL A 869 24.82 20.98 6.90
N GLU A 870 24.02 21.47 5.96
CA GLU A 870 22.56 21.52 6.03
C GLU A 870 22.00 20.73 4.86
N GLY A 871 20.89 20.01 5.07
CA GLY A 871 20.28 19.13 4.08
C GLY A 871 18.84 18.75 4.38
N LYS A 872 18.14 18.22 3.37
CA LYS A 872 16.74 17.78 3.46
C LYS A 872 16.62 16.33 3.00
N GLU A 873 16.10 15.45 3.87
CA GLU A 873 15.93 14.00 3.63
C GLU A 873 17.21 13.27 3.12
N THR A 874 18.40 13.87 3.28
CA THR A 874 19.65 13.41 2.63
C THR A 874 20.63 12.81 3.64
N GLU A 875 20.84 11.50 3.58
CA GLU A 875 21.81 10.80 4.43
C GLU A 875 23.26 11.03 3.98
N LEU A 876 24.14 11.27 4.95
CA LEU A 876 25.60 11.31 4.76
C LEU A 876 26.21 9.98 5.22
N SER A 877 26.69 9.17 4.28
CA SER A 877 27.38 7.91 4.58
C SER A 877 28.75 8.13 5.24
N SER A 878 29.44 9.21 4.88
CA SER A 878 30.62 9.70 5.60
C SER A 878 31.00 11.12 5.18
N LEU A 879 31.78 11.80 6.02
CA LEU A 879 32.33 13.14 5.78
C LEU A 879 33.84 13.09 6.03
N ALA A 880 34.62 13.68 5.13
CA ALA A 880 36.06 13.87 5.31
C ALA A 880 36.48 15.27 4.86
N TYR A 881 37.37 15.93 5.60
CA TYR A 881 37.93 17.23 5.22
C TYR A 881 39.46 17.21 5.25
N ALA A 882 40.09 18.10 4.49
CA ALA A 882 41.53 18.28 4.42
C ALA A 882 41.90 19.78 4.31
N ILE A 883 43.06 20.15 4.82
CA ILE A 883 43.63 21.50 4.73
C ILE A 883 45.03 21.46 4.13
N SER A 884 45.40 22.51 3.37
CA SER A 884 46.71 22.65 2.70
C SER A 884 47.11 24.10 2.46
#